data_AF-A0A3M7GY08-F1
#
_entry.id   AF-A0A3M7GY08-F1
#
_cell.length_a   1.000
_cell.length_b   1.000
_cell.length_c   1.000
_cell.angle_alpha   90.00
_cell.angle_beta   90.00
_cell.angle_gamma   90.00
#
_symmetry.space_group_name_H-M   'P 1'
#
loop_
_entity.id
_entity.type
_entity.pdbx_description
1 polymer ?
#
loop_
_entity_poly.entity_id
_entity_poly.type
_entity_poly.pdbx_seq_one_letter_code
_entity_poly.pdbx_strand_id
1 'polypeptide(L)'
;MALDLECVVERTVLGRPAAKRKRTDVPVDEDQDDETPLLDSSTDQVVFDPHLNEYLLCNVTDDGISSSSAVTPNAHNKHEALDTLVSPAHFVAAVLTHDTIFAAHIATTSDCGNEDLLDLVSSGLAALLNEQYNIAVLADDKCWSDTSTSTTSTKLLFALLCLCAIDVPSCLLREDHALRRKLEGIASVYAEEIVLNLPIHRHTLSSLLVMFHYKPCLLAHKQKAAVNTIKSDLLPALARRVAEKLRLSTAGKQLKESLQQPSPLDVGECEALLMDALQWCQILIDDQLTSGVVDKTLSAVQELIDHLEPILTIAREASRHLELSGVLVYHLYSAITLSNQIKKLLEAKRAWRSLEDLSDIIDRNHLLMGQQRSDIQSALDAIKNNPSVQKEQLEEAVAAAAMLDGEMGFAEASISGSAMFYAIMARLKQTSEAEEGIEPQEAVQVSDQIIDALKELRIGKALDLHNFLARHGPPRDEAVLNLLSTFCQTTETVQLQGIPFLPPPRQFPFLTVFYCRVLVEDHAARIKGWGGLGPTVDPHLDVFQRCAEKIEAMSAAPGKRSVNDAFAHGCLYAASAKLIRLLHKRLSGWKEGFSKRETAVESNEAPKIHDLELDSTAWWQDGIENFNFDELFGQWAGDFSDLFPDNT
;
A
#
# COMPACT_ATOMS: atom_id res chain seq x y z
N MET A 1 12.61 38.62 -30.05
CA MET A 1 12.31 39.34 -28.80
C MET A 1 12.96 38.56 -27.67
N ALA A 2 13.88 39.18 -26.94
CA ALA A 2 14.70 38.52 -25.94
C ALA A 2 13.83 38.02 -24.77
N LEU A 3 13.98 36.74 -24.42
CA LEU A 3 13.34 36.12 -23.26
C LEU A 3 14.07 36.59 -22.01
N ASP A 4 13.42 37.44 -21.24
CA ASP A 4 13.86 37.85 -19.89
C ASP A 4 13.54 36.70 -18.93
N LEU A 5 14.46 35.72 -18.88
CA LEU A 5 14.47 34.69 -17.85
C LEU A 5 15.15 35.29 -16.62
N GLU A 6 14.39 35.95 -15.75
CA GLU A 6 14.83 36.16 -14.38
C GLU A 6 14.94 34.78 -13.70
N CYS A 7 16.18 34.29 -13.66
CA CYS A 7 16.60 33.16 -12.85
C CYS A 7 16.35 33.53 -11.37
N VAL A 8 15.20 33.14 -10.83
CA VAL A 8 14.94 33.21 -9.38
C VAL A 8 15.73 32.08 -8.73
N VAL A 9 17.02 32.32 -8.53
CA VAL A 9 17.81 31.62 -7.52
C VAL A 9 17.43 32.24 -6.19
N GLU A 10 16.61 31.57 -5.40
CA GLU A 10 16.59 31.85 -3.96
C GLU A 10 17.97 31.48 -3.41
N ARG A 11 18.82 32.52 -3.29
CA ARG A 11 20.15 32.44 -2.70
C ARG A 11 20.01 32.16 -1.22
N THR A 12 20.11 30.90 -0.82
CA THR A 12 20.52 30.58 0.55
C THR A 12 21.99 30.98 0.71
N VAL A 13 22.27 31.69 1.80
CA VAL A 13 23.58 32.26 2.11
C VAL A 13 24.55 31.11 2.41
N LEU A 14 25.45 30.85 1.46
CA LEU A 14 26.61 29.94 1.46
C LEU A 14 26.39 28.55 0.85
N GLY A 15 26.62 28.45 -0.46
CA GLY A 15 26.78 27.20 -1.21
C GLY A 15 28.02 26.40 -0.82
N ARG A 16 27.99 25.75 0.36
CA ARG A 16 28.71 24.52 0.75
C ARG A 16 27.93 23.84 1.88
N PRO A 17 27.87 22.50 1.96
CA PRO A 17 27.25 21.83 3.11
C PRO A 17 27.96 22.21 4.41
N ALA A 18 27.20 22.56 5.44
CA ALA A 18 27.72 22.73 6.79
C ALA A 18 28.11 21.35 7.35
N ALA A 19 29.39 20.99 7.18
CA ALA A 19 29.99 19.86 7.87
C ALA A 19 30.03 20.14 9.39
N LYS A 20 29.02 19.66 10.13
CA LYS A 20 29.18 19.39 11.56
C LYS A 20 29.68 17.97 11.74
N ARG A 21 30.99 17.78 11.57
CA ARG A 21 31.72 16.63 12.12
C ARG A 21 31.63 16.68 13.64
N LYS A 22 30.87 15.79 14.26
CA LYS A 22 31.29 15.22 15.55
C LYS A 22 32.22 14.05 15.21
N ARG A 23 33.53 14.27 15.35
CA ARG A 23 34.50 13.17 15.41
C ARG A 23 34.16 12.34 16.63
N THR A 24 33.72 11.10 16.41
CA THR A 24 33.94 10.02 17.36
C THR A 24 34.93 9.12 16.66
N ASP A 25 36.19 9.18 17.12
CA ASP A 25 37.26 8.33 16.60
C ASP A 25 36.92 6.87 16.93
N VAL A 26 36.49 6.13 15.91
CA VAL A 26 36.51 4.67 15.88
C VAL A 26 37.29 4.30 14.63
N PRO A 27 38.34 3.47 14.71
CA PRO A 27 39.13 3.13 13.54
C PRO A 27 38.25 2.36 12.56
N VAL A 28 38.13 2.92 11.36
CA VAL A 28 37.56 2.24 10.19
C VAL A 28 38.70 1.40 9.63
N ASP A 29 38.61 0.09 9.78
CA ASP A 29 39.38 -0.82 8.95
C ASP A 29 38.95 -0.60 7.49
N GLU A 30 39.93 -0.29 6.65
CA GLU A 30 39.78 -0.23 5.20
C GLU A 30 39.56 -1.66 4.69
N ASP A 31 38.31 -2.10 4.58
CA ASP A 31 37.99 -3.32 3.84
C ASP A 31 38.16 -3.06 2.34
N GLN A 32 39.16 -3.76 1.81
CA GLN A 32 39.64 -3.74 0.44
C GLN A 32 38.57 -4.24 -0.54
N ASP A 33 38.60 -3.67 -1.74
CA ASP A 33 37.91 -4.15 -2.93
C ASP A 33 38.28 -5.63 -3.19
N ASP A 34 37.44 -6.57 -2.75
CA ASP A 34 37.50 -7.96 -3.18
C ASP A 34 36.46 -8.17 -4.30
N GLU A 35 36.90 -7.92 -5.54
CA GLU A 35 36.28 -8.49 -6.74
C GLU A 35 36.38 -10.03 -6.65
N THR A 36 35.37 -10.67 -6.06
CA THR A 36 35.23 -12.12 -6.13
C THR A 36 34.52 -12.49 -7.44
N PRO A 37 35.11 -13.35 -8.30
CA PRO A 37 34.45 -13.79 -9.51
C PRO A 37 33.34 -14.78 -9.14
N LEU A 38 32.08 -14.41 -9.41
CA LEU A 38 30.95 -15.31 -9.24
C LEU A 38 31.02 -16.45 -10.27
N LEU A 39 31.09 -17.67 -9.76
CA LEU A 39 31.14 -18.92 -10.49
C LEU A 39 29.85 -19.18 -11.28
N ASP A 40 30.05 -19.70 -12.49
CA ASP A 40 29.03 -20.09 -13.45
C ASP A 40 28.28 -21.38 -13.03
N SER A 41 26.98 -21.39 -13.32
CA SER A 41 26.08 -22.55 -13.50
C SER A 41 25.62 -23.39 -12.29
N SER A 42 24.29 -23.46 -12.18
CA SER A 42 23.45 -24.49 -11.51
C SER A 42 23.47 -24.55 -9.98
N THR A 43 22.56 -23.81 -9.33
CA THR A 43 21.72 -24.32 -8.23
C THR A 43 20.64 -23.29 -7.84
N ASP A 44 19.41 -23.77 -7.75
CA ASP A 44 18.17 -23.08 -7.32
C ASP A 44 18.15 -22.66 -5.83
N GLN A 45 19.28 -22.30 -5.23
CA GLN A 45 19.32 -21.86 -3.84
C GLN A 45 19.87 -20.44 -3.72
N VAL A 46 18.96 -19.49 -3.91
CA VAL A 46 19.17 -18.10 -3.51
C VAL A 46 18.69 -17.94 -2.07
N VAL A 47 19.62 -17.81 -1.12
CA VAL A 47 19.30 -17.54 0.28
C VAL A 47 18.90 -16.07 0.40
N PHE A 48 17.60 -15.81 0.25
CA PHE A 48 16.98 -14.58 0.71
C PHE A 48 16.92 -14.66 2.24
N ASP A 49 17.87 -14.03 2.93
CA ASP A 49 17.88 -13.89 4.40
C ASP A 49 17.50 -12.46 4.79
N PRO A 50 16.20 -12.12 4.76
CA PRO A 50 15.74 -10.82 5.20
C PRO A 50 15.99 -10.65 6.70
N HIS A 51 16.36 -9.45 7.12
CA HIS A 51 16.25 -9.02 8.51
C HIS A 51 14.77 -8.80 8.92
N LEU A 52 13.83 -9.61 8.41
CA LEU A 52 12.38 -9.49 8.62
C LEU A 52 12.03 -9.44 10.12
N ASN A 53 12.76 -10.20 10.93
CA ASN A 53 12.58 -10.24 12.39
C ASN A 53 12.84 -8.88 13.04
N GLU A 54 13.66 -8.00 12.47
CA GLU A 54 13.92 -6.66 13.01
C GLU A 54 12.74 -5.70 12.81
N TYR A 55 11.83 -6.03 11.88
CA TYR A 55 10.70 -5.20 11.49
C TYR A 55 9.34 -5.83 11.85
N LEU A 56 9.31 -6.98 12.52
CA LEU A 56 8.11 -7.54 13.12
C LEU A 56 7.99 -7.05 14.57
N LEU A 57 6.80 -6.56 14.94
CA LEU A 57 6.54 -6.08 16.31
C LEU A 57 6.75 -7.16 17.39
N CYS A 58 6.41 -8.40 17.07
CA CYS A 58 6.42 -9.53 18.01
C CYS A 58 7.57 -10.48 17.68
N ASN A 59 8.70 -10.34 18.39
CA ASN A 59 9.84 -11.26 18.30
C ASN A 59 9.51 -12.67 18.86
N VAL A 60 8.98 -13.55 18.02
CA VAL A 60 8.85 -14.99 18.29
C VAL A 60 10.01 -15.68 17.61
N THR A 61 10.71 -16.60 18.29
CA THR A 61 11.78 -17.38 17.65
C THR A 61 11.21 -18.31 16.58
N ASP A 62 12.06 -18.79 15.69
CA ASP A 62 11.69 -19.65 14.56
C ASP A 62 10.95 -20.93 15.01
N ASP A 63 11.28 -21.42 16.21
CA ASP A 63 10.67 -22.61 16.82
C ASP A 63 9.38 -22.30 17.62
N GLY A 64 8.87 -21.07 17.57
CA GLY A 64 7.71 -20.66 18.39
C GLY A 64 8.03 -20.55 19.88
N ILE A 65 9.29 -20.34 20.26
CA ILE A 65 9.71 -20.10 21.65
C ILE A 65 9.75 -18.60 21.88
N SER A 66 9.12 -18.12 22.95
CA SER A 66 9.24 -16.71 23.37
C SER A 66 10.68 -16.43 23.78
N SER A 67 11.41 -15.64 22.98
CA SER A 67 12.71 -15.11 23.39
C SER A 67 12.47 -14.11 24.53
N SER A 68 13.08 -14.33 25.69
CA SER A 68 13.03 -13.40 26.83
C SER A 68 13.94 -12.17 26.64
N SER A 69 14.70 -12.09 25.54
CA SER A 69 15.51 -10.91 25.26
C SER A 69 14.69 -9.90 24.46
N ALA A 70 14.22 -8.86 25.14
CA ALA A 70 13.84 -7.62 24.49
C ALA A 70 15.09 -7.03 23.83
N VAL A 71 15.30 -7.27 22.54
CA VAL A 71 16.27 -6.50 21.77
C VAL A 71 15.67 -5.11 21.65
N THR A 72 16.13 -4.19 22.50
CA THR A 72 15.74 -2.79 22.44
C THR A 72 16.27 -2.21 21.12
N PRO A 73 15.41 -1.71 20.21
CA PRO A 73 15.90 -1.07 19.01
C PRO A 73 16.71 0.18 19.38
N ASN A 74 17.88 0.32 18.76
CA ASN A 74 18.73 1.51 18.88
C ASN A 74 17.91 2.78 18.56
N ALA A 75 18.28 3.93 19.15
CA ALA A 75 17.50 5.17 19.03
C ALA A 75 17.29 5.68 17.58
N HIS A 76 18.15 5.30 16.62
CA HIS A 76 17.93 5.54 15.18
C HIS A 76 16.89 4.61 14.55
N ASN A 77 16.72 3.39 15.06
CA ASN A 77 15.80 2.38 14.52
C ASN A 77 14.34 2.62 14.94
N LYS A 78 14.06 3.53 15.89
CA LYS A 78 12.70 3.71 16.45
C LYS A 78 11.76 4.49 15.54
N HIS A 79 12.26 5.53 14.85
CA HIS A 79 11.46 6.26 13.87
C HIS A 79 11.21 5.39 12.65
N GLU A 80 12.25 4.73 12.14
CA GLU A 80 12.11 3.77 11.05
C GLU A 80 11.13 2.63 11.40
N ALA A 81 11.18 2.10 12.63
CA ALA A 81 10.19 1.13 13.09
C ALA A 81 8.76 1.68 13.06
N LEU A 82 8.52 2.90 13.55
CA LEU A 82 7.22 3.56 13.44
C LEU A 82 6.78 3.71 11.97
N ASP A 83 7.65 4.22 11.11
CA ASP A 83 7.34 4.42 9.69
C ASP A 83 6.97 3.09 9.02
N THR A 84 7.68 2.00 9.35
CA THR A 84 7.33 0.67 8.84
C THR A 84 5.97 0.17 9.33
N LEU A 85 5.53 0.56 10.53
CA LEU A 85 4.23 0.15 11.09
C LEU A 85 3.06 0.78 10.37
N VAL A 86 3.25 1.96 9.80
CA VAL A 86 2.16 2.79 9.27
C VAL A 86 2.21 2.94 7.75
N SER A 87 3.37 2.69 7.13
CA SER A 87 3.56 2.84 5.69
C SER A 87 4.06 1.54 5.02
N PRO A 88 3.27 0.97 4.09
CA PRO A 88 3.68 -0.20 3.29
C PRO A 88 4.99 0.02 2.53
N ALA A 89 5.19 1.21 1.96
CA ALA A 89 6.40 1.54 1.21
C ALA A 89 7.65 1.59 2.11
N HIS A 90 7.52 2.12 3.32
CA HIS A 90 8.60 2.13 4.30
C HIS A 90 8.92 0.73 4.80
N PHE A 91 7.91 -0.11 5.05
CA PHE A 91 8.13 -1.52 5.40
C PHE A 91 8.89 -2.27 4.30
N VAL A 92 8.41 -2.21 3.06
CA VAL A 92 9.08 -2.88 1.92
C VAL A 92 10.51 -2.37 1.75
N ALA A 93 10.72 -1.04 1.82
CA ALA A 93 12.06 -0.47 1.71
C ALA A 93 12.98 -0.92 2.86
N ALA A 94 12.50 -0.91 4.10
CA ALA A 94 13.31 -1.29 5.25
C ALA A 94 13.79 -2.75 5.17
N VAL A 95 12.88 -3.68 4.86
CA VAL A 95 13.24 -5.10 4.73
C VAL A 95 14.23 -5.33 3.56
N LEU A 96 14.10 -4.58 2.46
CA LEU A 96 14.99 -4.70 1.31
C LEU A 96 16.35 -3.99 1.49
N THR A 97 16.50 -3.12 2.49
CA THR A 97 17.72 -2.29 2.66
C THR A 97 18.97 -3.14 2.92
N HIS A 98 18.79 -4.30 3.54
CA HIS A 98 19.87 -5.23 3.88
C HIS A 98 20.04 -6.36 2.85
N ASP A 99 19.19 -6.40 1.82
CA ASP A 99 19.27 -7.43 0.81
C ASP A 99 20.36 -7.14 -0.23
N THR A 100 21.25 -8.10 -0.46
CA THR A 100 22.40 -7.97 -1.37
C THR A 100 22.05 -8.27 -2.83
N ILE A 101 20.84 -8.77 -3.12
CA ILE A 101 20.45 -9.23 -4.44
C ILE A 101 19.45 -8.25 -5.09
N PHE A 102 18.54 -7.68 -4.32
CA PHE A 102 17.53 -6.75 -4.81
C PHE A 102 18.20 -5.58 -5.51
N ALA A 103 17.79 -5.28 -6.75
CA ALA A 103 18.38 -4.21 -7.55
C ALA A 103 19.91 -4.30 -7.77
N ALA A 104 20.52 -5.48 -7.62
CA ALA A 104 21.94 -5.70 -7.92
C ALA A 104 22.28 -5.54 -9.41
N HIS A 105 21.29 -5.74 -10.29
CA HIS A 105 21.40 -5.58 -11.74
C HIS A 105 20.60 -4.38 -12.25
N ILE A 106 20.43 -3.36 -11.41
CA ILE A 106 19.71 -2.15 -11.82
C ILE A 106 20.38 -1.53 -13.04
N ALA A 107 19.58 -1.24 -14.07
CA ALA A 107 20.10 -0.63 -15.28
C ALA A 107 20.70 0.74 -14.94
N THR A 108 21.92 0.97 -15.41
CA THR A 108 22.63 2.22 -15.25
C THR A 108 22.63 2.99 -16.56
N THR A 109 22.87 4.30 -16.49
CA THR A 109 23.00 5.14 -17.70
C THR A 109 24.13 4.68 -18.63
N SER A 110 25.12 3.93 -18.11
CA SER A 110 26.16 3.26 -18.93
C SER A 110 25.66 2.08 -19.76
N ASP A 111 24.50 1.49 -19.43
CA ASP A 111 23.91 0.40 -20.20
C ASP A 111 23.12 0.90 -21.43
N CYS A 112 22.82 2.20 -21.45
CA CYS A 112 22.29 2.91 -22.60
C CYS A 112 23.44 3.15 -23.59
N GLY A 113 23.60 2.29 -24.60
CA GLY A 113 24.45 2.64 -25.74
C GLY A 113 24.00 3.95 -26.41
N ASN A 114 24.72 4.43 -27.42
CA ASN A 114 24.33 5.62 -28.22
C ASN A 114 23.09 5.39 -29.12
N GLU A 115 22.27 4.38 -28.87
CA GLU A 115 21.07 4.06 -29.66
C GLU A 115 19.90 4.98 -29.26
N ASP A 116 19.21 5.58 -30.24
CA ASP A 116 17.98 6.36 -29.96
C ASP A 116 16.80 5.39 -29.69
N LEU A 117 15.83 5.85 -28.89
CA LEU A 117 14.61 5.11 -28.56
C LEU A 117 13.83 4.70 -29.82
N LEU A 118 13.86 5.56 -30.83
CA LEU A 118 13.19 5.34 -32.11
C LEU A 118 13.90 4.29 -32.98
N ASP A 119 15.20 4.11 -32.79
CA ASP A 119 15.97 3.05 -33.45
C ASP A 119 15.77 1.71 -32.72
N LEU A 120 15.59 1.76 -31.40
CA LEU A 120 15.34 0.58 -30.56
C LEU A 120 13.91 0.03 -30.75
N VAL A 121 12.91 0.90 -30.83
CA VAL A 121 11.49 0.51 -30.97
C VAL A 121 10.97 0.94 -32.34
N SER A 122 11.10 0.04 -33.31
CA SER A 122 10.50 0.21 -34.65
C SER A 122 8.97 0.38 -34.57
N SER A 123 8.37 0.99 -35.59
CA SER A 123 6.90 1.14 -35.68
C SER A 123 6.14 -0.18 -35.57
N GLY A 124 6.69 -1.27 -36.12
CA GLY A 124 6.12 -2.61 -35.97
C GLY A 124 6.19 -3.13 -34.54
N LEU A 125 7.29 -2.86 -33.82
CA LEU A 125 7.43 -3.22 -32.40
C LEU A 125 6.51 -2.38 -31.52
N ALA A 126 6.38 -1.08 -31.80
CA ALA A 126 5.44 -0.20 -31.12
C ALA A 126 3.99 -0.65 -31.31
N ALA A 127 3.61 -1.10 -32.52
CA ALA A 127 2.29 -1.66 -32.78
C ALA A 127 2.03 -2.93 -31.95
N LEU A 128 3.00 -3.84 -31.87
CA LEU A 128 2.91 -5.05 -31.05
C LEU A 128 2.78 -4.74 -29.54
N LEU A 129 3.52 -3.74 -29.05
CA LEU A 129 3.41 -3.30 -27.66
C LEU A 129 2.08 -2.58 -27.40
N ASN A 130 1.56 -1.85 -28.39
CA ASN A 130 0.28 -1.17 -28.30
C ASN A 130 -0.90 -2.14 -28.16
N GLU A 131 -0.80 -3.32 -28.76
CA GLU A 131 -1.77 -4.41 -28.58
C GLU A 131 -1.76 -5.01 -27.17
N GLN A 132 -0.75 -4.70 -26.33
CA GLN A 132 -0.61 -5.23 -24.96
C GLN A 132 -0.79 -4.17 -23.87
N TYR A 133 -0.69 -2.90 -24.23
CA TYR A 133 -0.93 -1.76 -23.36
C TYR A 133 -1.23 -0.59 -24.29
N ASN A 134 -2.28 0.18 -24.03
CA ASN A 134 -2.76 1.22 -24.96
C ASN A 134 -1.76 2.40 -25.07
N ILE A 135 -0.65 2.18 -25.78
CA ILE A 135 0.44 3.12 -26.09
C ILE A 135 -0.01 4.12 -27.18
N ALA A 136 -1.12 3.86 -27.86
CA ALA A 136 -1.64 4.59 -29.01
C ALA A 136 -1.93 6.06 -28.72
N VAL A 137 -2.16 6.43 -27.45
CA VAL A 137 -2.28 7.84 -27.03
C VAL A 137 -1.00 8.64 -27.37
N LEU A 138 0.15 7.98 -27.54
CA LEU A 138 1.41 8.59 -28.00
C LEU A 138 1.75 8.31 -29.47
N ALA A 139 1.03 7.38 -30.13
CA ALA A 139 1.27 6.96 -31.50
C ALA A 139 0.35 7.66 -32.52
N ASP A 140 -0.33 8.75 -32.14
CA ASP A 140 -0.93 9.64 -33.13
C ASP A 140 0.22 10.26 -33.95
N ASP A 141 0.22 10.06 -35.28
CA ASP A 141 1.25 10.54 -36.22
C ASP A 141 1.51 12.06 -36.07
N LYS A 142 0.55 12.80 -35.52
CA LYS A 142 0.70 14.21 -35.14
C LYS A 142 1.76 14.45 -34.06
N CYS A 143 1.85 13.60 -33.03
CA CYS A 143 2.83 13.71 -31.95
C CYS A 143 4.27 13.46 -32.44
N TRP A 144 4.42 12.69 -33.51
CA TRP A 144 5.70 12.37 -34.15
C TRP A 144 6.10 13.41 -35.22
N SER A 145 5.12 14.08 -35.83
CA SER A 145 5.35 15.11 -36.86
C SER A 145 5.66 16.51 -36.33
N ASP A 146 5.26 16.83 -35.08
CA ASP A 146 5.60 18.10 -34.45
C ASP A 146 7.02 18.06 -33.87
N THR A 147 7.99 18.45 -34.70
CA THR A 147 9.39 18.74 -34.30
C THR A 147 9.53 19.74 -33.13
N SER A 148 8.45 20.42 -32.71
CA SER A 148 8.39 21.31 -31.54
C SER A 148 7.93 20.62 -30.24
N THR A 149 7.39 19.39 -30.29
CA THR A 149 6.79 18.66 -29.15
C THR A 149 7.48 17.33 -28.81
N SER A 150 8.46 16.88 -29.62
CA SER A 150 9.41 15.80 -29.29
C SER A 150 10.33 16.21 -28.14
N THR A 151 9.75 16.33 -26.96
CA THR A 151 10.42 16.65 -25.71
C THR A 151 10.84 15.35 -25.03
N THR A 152 11.90 15.41 -24.24
CA THR A 152 12.38 14.38 -23.31
C THR A 152 11.22 13.70 -22.55
N SER A 153 10.17 14.46 -22.21
CA SER A 153 8.93 13.98 -21.58
C SER A 153 8.15 12.95 -22.38
N THR A 154 7.99 13.15 -23.69
CA THR A 154 7.26 12.20 -24.55
C THR A 154 8.08 10.92 -24.74
N LYS A 155 9.40 11.05 -24.94
CA LYS A 155 10.31 9.90 -25.06
C LYS A 155 10.34 9.07 -23.77
N LEU A 156 10.40 9.71 -22.60
CA LEU A 156 10.34 9.00 -21.32
C LEU A 156 9.01 8.28 -21.16
N LEU A 157 7.88 8.96 -21.39
CA LEU A 157 6.57 8.33 -21.23
C LEU A 157 6.44 7.12 -22.15
N PHE A 158 6.87 7.24 -23.41
CA PHE A 158 6.87 6.13 -24.36
C PHE A 158 7.72 4.95 -23.86
N ALA A 159 8.95 5.21 -23.40
CA ALA A 159 9.82 4.16 -22.86
C ALA A 159 9.21 3.47 -21.63
N LEU A 160 8.59 4.25 -20.72
CA LEU A 160 7.90 3.72 -19.54
C LEU A 160 6.69 2.85 -19.92
N LEU A 161 5.87 3.29 -20.87
CA LEU A 161 4.73 2.51 -21.33
C LEU A 161 5.18 1.23 -22.03
N CYS A 162 6.28 1.27 -22.81
CA CYS A 162 6.88 0.06 -23.38
C CYS A 162 7.33 -0.91 -22.27
N LEU A 163 7.98 -0.42 -21.21
CA LEU A 163 8.39 -1.25 -20.07
C LEU A 163 7.18 -1.86 -19.35
N CYS A 164 6.10 -1.10 -19.14
CA CYS A 164 4.85 -1.62 -18.57
C CYS A 164 4.22 -2.69 -19.47
N ALA A 165 4.18 -2.46 -20.79
CA ALA A 165 3.67 -3.42 -21.76
C ALA A 165 4.48 -4.73 -21.79
N ILE A 166 5.81 -4.66 -21.65
CA ILE A 166 6.68 -5.84 -21.56
C ILE A 166 6.44 -6.62 -20.25
N ASP A 167 6.02 -5.95 -19.17
CA ASP A 167 5.74 -6.61 -17.89
C ASP A 167 4.39 -7.35 -17.86
N VAL A 168 3.46 -7.02 -18.78
CA VAL A 168 2.17 -7.69 -18.90
C VAL A 168 2.36 -9.20 -19.13
N PRO A 169 1.67 -10.07 -18.37
CA PRO A 169 1.89 -11.52 -18.46
C PRO A 169 1.70 -12.14 -19.85
N SER A 170 0.80 -11.59 -20.68
CA SER A 170 0.52 -12.04 -22.05
C SER A 170 1.52 -11.56 -23.11
N CYS A 171 2.43 -10.65 -22.77
CA CYS A 171 3.31 -10.02 -23.74
C CYS A 171 4.39 -11.00 -24.26
N LEU A 172 4.46 -11.17 -25.59
CA LEU A 172 5.45 -12.04 -26.25
C LEU A 172 6.90 -11.54 -26.06
N LEU A 173 7.07 -10.24 -25.83
CA LEU A 173 8.38 -9.60 -25.65
C LEU A 173 8.87 -9.65 -24.20
N ARG A 174 8.06 -10.20 -23.28
CA ARG A 174 8.38 -10.30 -21.85
C ARG A 174 9.70 -11.03 -21.56
N GLU A 175 10.07 -11.91 -22.49
CA GLU A 175 11.28 -12.74 -22.48
C GLU A 175 12.51 -12.05 -23.12
N ASP A 176 12.36 -10.89 -23.75
CA ASP A 176 13.47 -10.17 -24.38
C ASP A 176 14.23 -9.32 -23.35
N HIS A 177 15.19 -9.96 -22.68
CA HIS A 177 16.04 -9.30 -21.67
C HIS A 177 16.91 -8.18 -22.27
N ALA A 178 17.31 -8.30 -23.54
CA ALA A 178 18.16 -7.30 -24.18
C ALA A 178 17.38 -6.02 -24.47
N LEU A 179 16.18 -6.16 -25.04
CA LEU A 179 15.26 -5.03 -25.26
C LEU A 179 14.89 -4.37 -23.94
N ARG A 180 14.50 -5.14 -22.92
CA ARG A 180 14.15 -4.60 -21.59
C ARG A 180 15.32 -3.80 -21.01
N ARG A 181 16.53 -4.37 -20.96
CA ARG A 181 17.70 -3.70 -20.38
C ARG A 181 18.02 -2.39 -21.11
N LYS A 182 17.95 -2.39 -22.44
CA LYS A 182 18.15 -1.17 -23.25
C LYS A 182 17.07 -0.12 -22.97
N LEU A 183 15.79 -0.52 -22.88
CA LEU A 183 14.69 0.37 -22.53
C LEU A 183 14.82 0.93 -21.12
N GLU A 184 15.21 0.12 -20.14
CA GLU A 184 15.48 0.55 -18.76
C GLU A 184 16.62 1.58 -18.72
N GLY A 185 17.71 1.35 -19.46
CA GLY A 185 18.81 2.31 -19.58
C GLY A 185 18.36 3.64 -20.20
N ILE A 186 17.67 3.60 -21.33
CA ILE A 186 17.14 4.81 -22.01
C ILE A 186 16.15 5.56 -21.10
N ALA A 187 15.22 4.85 -20.46
CA ALA A 187 14.25 5.46 -19.57
C ALA A 187 14.93 6.08 -18.34
N SER A 188 15.99 5.48 -17.81
CA SER A 188 16.79 6.04 -16.71
C SER A 188 17.46 7.36 -17.12
N VAL A 189 18.08 7.42 -18.31
CA VAL A 189 18.68 8.65 -18.85
C VAL A 189 17.66 9.78 -18.97
N TYR A 190 16.50 9.52 -19.57
CA TYR A 190 15.46 10.56 -19.71
C TYR A 190 14.83 10.94 -18.37
N ALA A 191 14.70 10.00 -17.43
CA ALA A 191 14.20 10.26 -16.10
C ALA A 191 15.14 11.21 -15.32
N GLU A 192 16.46 10.98 -15.39
CA GLU A 192 17.46 11.88 -14.82
C GLU A 192 17.38 13.28 -15.42
N GLU A 193 17.28 13.38 -16.75
CA GLU A 193 17.17 14.66 -17.45
C GLU A 193 15.92 15.44 -17.00
N ILE A 194 14.77 14.78 -16.85
CA ILE A 194 13.54 15.41 -16.36
C ILE A 194 13.65 15.84 -14.90
N VAL A 195 14.28 15.05 -14.04
CA VAL A 195 14.47 15.42 -12.64
C VAL A 195 15.38 16.66 -12.52
N LEU A 196 16.41 16.77 -13.37
CA LEU A 196 17.33 17.90 -13.39
C LEU A 196 16.73 19.14 -14.06
N ASN A 197 15.91 18.96 -15.09
CA ASN A 197 15.27 20.04 -15.84
C ASN A 197 13.78 19.72 -16.08
N LEU A 198 12.96 20.00 -15.07
CA LEU A 198 11.56 19.62 -15.00
C LEU A 198 10.69 20.31 -16.07
N PRO A 199 10.30 19.63 -17.17
CA PRO A 199 9.52 20.25 -18.23
C PRO A 199 8.05 20.37 -17.83
N ILE A 200 7.43 21.52 -18.10
CA ILE A 200 6.00 21.75 -17.80
C ILE A 200 5.16 21.18 -18.95
N HIS A 201 4.86 19.88 -18.90
CA HIS A 201 4.08 19.18 -19.92
C HIS A 201 3.24 18.05 -19.31
N ARG A 202 2.07 17.74 -19.90
CA ARG A 202 1.21 16.63 -19.42
C ARG A 202 1.94 15.28 -19.43
N HIS A 203 2.77 15.01 -20.44
CA HIS A 203 3.57 13.78 -20.48
C HIS A 203 4.63 13.72 -19.37
N THR A 204 5.17 14.86 -18.92
CA THR A 204 6.06 14.88 -17.75
C THR A 204 5.28 14.42 -16.53
N LEU A 205 4.07 14.96 -16.33
CA LEU A 205 3.21 14.59 -15.21
C LEU A 205 2.90 13.08 -15.24
N SER A 206 2.44 12.57 -16.39
CA SER A 206 2.18 11.13 -16.56
C SER A 206 3.42 10.28 -16.32
N SER A 207 4.60 10.70 -16.80
CA SER A 207 5.85 9.97 -16.59
C SER A 207 6.22 9.87 -15.11
N LEU A 208 6.12 10.98 -14.37
CA LEU A 208 6.40 11.01 -12.93
C LEU A 208 5.46 10.10 -12.15
N LEU A 209 4.17 10.09 -12.50
CA LEU A 209 3.17 9.22 -11.87
C LEU A 209 3.42 7.74 -12.20
N VAL A 210 3.70 7.40 -13.46
CA VAL A 210 4.02 6.02 -13.86
C VAL A 210 5.30 5.55 -13.17
N MET A 211 6.34 6.37 -13.12
CA MET A 211 7.56 6.06 -12.36
C MET A 211 7.25 5.86 -10.88
N PHE A 212 6.46 6.74 -10.27
CA PHE A 212 6.11 6.63 -8.86
C PHE A 212 5.40 5.30 -8.58
N HIS A 213 4.32 4.99 -9.29
CA HIS A 213 3.50 3.82 -8.98
C HIS A 213 4.11 2.49 -9.46
N TYR A 214 4.75 2.45 -10.63
CA TYR A 214 5.24 1.20 -11.27
C TYR A 214 6.75 1.00 -11.23
N LYS A 215 7.54 2.07 -11.43
CA LYS A 215 8.99 1.98 -11.68
C LYS A 215 9.83 2.93 -10.81
N PRO A 216 9.65 2.97 -9.47
CA PRO A 216 10.33 3.97 -8.66
C PRO A 216 11.85 3.80 -8.64
N CYS A 217 12.33 2.55 -8.80
CA CYS A 217 13.74 2.21 -8.87
C CYS A 217 14.46 2.80 -10.10
N LEU A 218 13.75 3.27 -11.13
CA LEU A 218 14.38 3.74 -12.38
C LEU A 218 15.38 4.90 -12.19
N LEU A 219 15.20 5.70 -11.13
CA LEU A 219 16.09 6.82 -10.77
C LEU A 219 17.34 6.41 -9.99
N ALA A 220 17.50 5.13 -9.65
CA ALA A 220 18.60 4.70 -8.82
C ALA A 220 19.82 4.28 -9.64
N HIS A 221 20.92 5.01 -9.48
CA HIS A 221 22.20 4.67 -10.13
C HIS A 221 22.97 3.53 -9.43
N LYS A 222 22.52 3.11 -8.24
CA LYS A 222 23.16 2.07 -7.42
C LYS A 222 22.10 1.33 -6.60
N GLN A 223 22.40 0.09 -6.26
CA GLN A 223 21.55 -0.77 -5.44
C GLN A 223 21.01 -0.09 -4.16
N LYS A 224 21.90 0.49 -3.34
CA LYS A 224 21.49 1.19 -2.10
C LYS A 224 20.55 2.37 -2.35
N ALA A 225 20.64 3.02 -3.51
CA ALA A 225 19.74 4.10 -3.87
C ALA A 225 18.36 3.56 -4.29
N ALA A 226 18.29 2.38 -4.91
CA ALA A 226 17.04 1.78 -5.38
C ALA A 226 16.03 1.60 -4.26
N VAL A 227 16.47 1.08 -3.12
CA VAL A 227 15.61 0.92 -1.95
C VAL A 227 15.08 2.26 -1.44
N ASN A 228 15.90 3.30 -1.42
CA ASN A 228 15.47 4.64 -1.00
C ASN A 228 14.46 5.28 -1.95
N THR A 229 14.51 4.98 -3.25
CA THR A 229 13.50 5.48 -4.20
C THR A 229 12.09 4.91 -3.94
N ILE A 230 11.99 3.73 -3.32
CA ILE A 230 10.70 3.10 -2.96
C ILE A 230 9.97 3.96 -1.92
N LYS A 231 10.68 4.55 -0.95
CA LYS A 231 10.08 5.43 0.06
C LYS A 231 10.27 6.94 -0.23
N SER A 232 10.68 7.30 -1.44
CA SER A 232 10.98 8.69 -1.79
C SER A 232 9.74 9.51 -2.12
N ASP A 233 9.66 10.69 -1.51
CA ASP A 233 8.62 11.70 -1.78
C ASP A 233 8.95 12.60 -3.00
N LEU A 234 10.11 12.38 -3.65
CA LEU A 234 10.58 13.26 -4.73
C LEU A 234 9.63 13.26 -5.93
N LEU A 235 9.21 12.09 -6.41
CA LEU A 235 8.38 11.96 -7.61
C LEU A 235 6.99 12.61 -7.43
N PRO A 236 6.25 12.34 -6.34
CA PRO A 236 5.00 13.05 -6.05
C PRO A 236 5.16 14.56 -5.95
N ALA A 237 6.22 15.04 -5.28
CA ALA A 237 6.47 16.48 -5.14
C ALA A 237 6.77 17.16 -6.48
N LEU A 238 7.50 16.50 -7.39
CA LEU A 238 7.72 16.98 -8.74
C LEU A 238 6.42 16.96 -9.55
N ALA A 239 5.61 15.91 -9.43
CA ALA A 239 4.32 15.80 -10.10
C ALA A 239 3.38 16.94 -9.70
N ARG A 240 3.30 17.26 -8.40
CA ARG A 240 2.56 18.42 -7.88
C ARG A 240 3.01 19.72 -8.52
N ARG A 241 4.31 19.99 -8.56
CA ARG A 241 4.86 21.21 -9.17
C ARG A 241 4.47 21.35 -10.65
N VAL A 242 4.54 20.26 -11.41
CA VAL A 242 4.13 20.27 -12.82
C VAL A 242 2.62 20.52 -12.93
N ALA A 243 1.80 19.84 -12.13
CA ALA A 243 0.35 19.98 -12.14
C ALA A 243 -0.12 21.39 -11.77
N GLU A 244 0.53 22.05 -10.80
CA GLU A 244 0.27 23.45 -10.45
C GLU A 244 0.55 24.38 -11.62
N LYS A 245 1.66 24.17 -12.34
CA LYS A 245 2.03 24.97 -13.52
C LYS A 245 1.12 24.70 -14.72
N LEU A 246 0.60 23.48 -14.84
CA LEU A 246 -0.43 23.09 -15.81
C LEU A 246 -1.84 23.55 -15.41
N ARG A 247 -2.01 24.19 -14.24
CA ARG A 247 -3.29 24.72 -13.72
C ARG A 247 -4.36 23.67 -13.41
N LEU A 248 -3.97 22.43 -13.11
CA LEU A 248 -4.92 21.39 -12.65
C LEU A 248 -5.63 21.82 -11.36
N SER A 249 -4.97 22.61 -10.52
CA SER A 249 -5.55 23.17 -9.28
C SER A 249 -6.77 24.09 -9.51
N THR A 250 -6.97 24.60 -10.73
CA THR A 250 -8.15 25.41 -11.08
C THR A 250 -9.29 24.61 -11.73
N ALA A 251 -9.05 23.36 -12.10
CA ALA A 251 -10.01 22.54 -12.86
C ALA A 251 -11.35 22.37 -12.12
N GLY A 252 -11.33 22.13 -10.80
CA GLY A 252 -12.56 22.03 -10.00
C GLY A 252 -13.41 23.31 -10.00
N LYS A 253 -12.76 24.50 -10.01
CA LYS A 253 -13.48 25.78 -10.08
C LYS A 253 -14.08 26.00 -11.47
N GLN A 254 -13.30 25.71 -12.51
CA GLN A 254 -13.75 25.80 -13.90
C GLN A 254 -14.91 24.84 -14.18
N LEU A 255 -14.84 23.60 -13.68
CA LEU A 255 -15.91 22.62 -13.78
C LEU A 255 -17.20 23.13 -13.13
N LYS A 256 -17.11 23.72 -11.93
CA LYS A 256 -18.26 24.34 -11.27
C LYS A 256 -18.86 25.47 -12.09
N GLU A 257 -18.02 26.33 -12.66
CA GLU A 257 -18.48 27.43 -13.52
C GLU A 257 -19.20 26.88 -14.75
N SER A 258 -18.66 25.85 -15.41
CA SER A 258 -19.27 25.21 -16.58
C SER A 258 -20.64 24.57 -16.25
N LEU A 259 -20.76 23.89 -15.10
CA LEU A 259 -22.03 23.31 -14.65
C LEU A 259 -23.11 24.35 -14.33
N GLN A 260 -22.73 25.60 -14.05
CA GLN A 260 -23.65 26.70 -13.72
C GLN A 260 -24.10 27.52 -14.95
N GLN A 261 -23.51 27.29 -16.13
CA GLN A 261 -23.85 28.06 -17.32
C GLN A 261 -25.20 27.61 -17.93
N PRO A 262 -26.07 28.55 -18.36
CA PRO A 262 -27.37 28.24 -18.94
C PRO A 262 -27.34 27.76 -20.41
N SER A 263 -26.17 27.53 -20.98
CA SER A 263 -25.96 27.09 -22.38
C SER A 263 -25.78 25.57 -22.45
N PRO A 264 -25.92 24.91 -23.62
CA PRO A 264 -25.68 23.47 -23.69
C PRO A 264 -24.28 23.15 -23.17
N LEU A 265 -24.19 22.23 -22.21
CA LEU A 265 -22.92 21.79 -21.64
C LEU A 265 -22.05 21.19 -22.74
N ASP A 266 -20.81 21.69 -22.86
CA ASP A 266 -19.77 20.99 -23.61
C ASP A 266 -19.32 19.78 -22.77
N VAL A 267 -19.87 18.61 -23.11
CA VAL A 267 -19.62 17.34 -22.42
C VAL A 267 -18.13 17.01 -22.43
N GLY A 268 -17.45 17.22 -23.56
CA GLY A 268 -16.03 16.89 -23.70
C GLY A 268 -15.13 17.79 -22.85
N GLU A 269 -15.44 19.09 -22.78
CA GLU A 269 -14.74 20.02 -21.89
C GLU A 269 -14.99 19.67 -20.42
N CYS A 270 -16.23 19.33 -20.05
CA CYS A 270 -16.58 18.95 -18.68
C CYS A 270 -15.88 17.65 -18.24
N GLU A 271 -15.79 16.65 -19.10
CA GLU A 271 -15.05 15.41 -18.83
C GLU A 271 -13.55 15.67 -18.66
N ALA A 272 -12.96 16.52 -19.51
CA ALA A 272 -11.55 16.88 -19.38
C ALA A 272 -11.26 17.62 -18.06
N LEU A 273 -12.12 18.58 -17.68
CA LEU A 273 -12.02 19.30 -16.41
C LEU A 273 -12.25 18.37 -15.21
N LEU A 274 -13.16 17.41 -15.32
CA LEU A 274 -13.39 16.39 -14.30
C LEU A 274 -12.16 15.51 -14.11
N MET A 275 -11.56 15.02 -15.20
CA MET A 275 -10.32 14.24 -15.14
C MET A 275 -9.16 15.03 -14.52
N ASP A 276 -8.96 16.28 -14.94
CA ASP A 276 -7.91 17.14 -14.39
C ASP A 276 -8.12 17.41 -12.89
N ALA A 277 -9.38 17.59 -12.46
CA ALA A 277 -9.73 17.79 -11.05
C ALA A 277 -9.50 16.52 -10.20
N LEU A 278 -9.85 15.34 -10.72
CA LEU A 278 -9.62 14.06 -10.04
C LEU A 278 -8.13 13.72 -9.98
N GLN A 279 -7.39 13.97 -11.06
CA GLN A 279 -5.94 13.78 -11.09
C GLN A 279 -5.24 14.74 -10.11
N TRP A 280 -5.71 15.98 -9.98
CA TRP A 280 -5.23 16.92 -8.96
C TRP A 280 -5.42 16.38 -7.54
N CYS A 281 -6.59 15.82 -7.23
CA CYS A 281 -6.85 15.18 -5.93
C CYS A 281 -5.84 14.05 -5.65
N GLN A 282 -5.63 13.16 -6.62
CA GLN A 282 -4.68 12.05 -6.48
C GLN A 282 -3.25 12.55 -6.20
N ILE A 283 -2.78 13.55 -6.95
CA ILE A 283 -1.43 14.13 -6.78
C ILE A 283 -1.25 14.75 -5.40
N LEU A 284 -2.26 15.44 -4.89
CA LEU A 284 -2.22 15.99 -3.53
C LEU A 284 -2.13 14.90 -2.47
N ILE A 285 -2.88 13.80 -2.65
CA ILE A 285 -2.83 12.64 -1.76
C ILE A 285 -1.45 11.99 -1.80
N ASP A 286 -0.91 11.70 -2.99
CA ASP A 286 0.41 11.07 -3.13
C ASP A 286 1.53 11.95 -2.54
N ASP A 287 1.53 13.26 -2.83
CA ASP A 287 2.52 14.22 -2.30
C ASP A 287 2.47 14.34 -0.78
N GLN A 288 1.27 14.34 -0.19
CA GLN A 288 1.11 14.57 1.24
C GLN A 288 1.11 13.29 2.08
N LEU A 289 0.80 12.12 1.51
CA LEU A 289 0.55 10.89 2.27
C LEU A 289 1.42 9.70 1.87
N THR A 290 2.51 9.90 1.11
CA THR A 290 3.49 8.83 0.84
C THR A 290 4.06 8.20 2.13
N SER A 291 4.26 8.99 3.19
CA SER A 291 4.66 8.49 4.52
C SER A 291 3.48 7.96 5.37
N GLY A 292 2.24 8.12 4.94
CA GLY A 292 1.04 7.76 5.71
C GLY A 292 0.50 8.89 6.60
N VAL A 293 -0.73 8.73 7.09
CA VAL A 293 -1.48 9.75 7.87
C VAL A 293 -0.95 9.89 9.30
N VAL A 294 -0.40 8.81 9.88
CA VAL A 294 0.04 8.79 11.28
C VAL A 294 1.16 9.81 11.53
N ASP A 295 2.09 9.93 10.58
CA ASP A 295 3.27 10.81 10.70
C ASP A 295 2.95 12.30 10.46
N LYS A 296 1.76 12.61 9.94
CA LYS A 296 1.36 14.00 9.66
C LYS A 296 0.66 14.64 10.86
N THR A 297 0.82 15.96 10.99
CA THR A 297 0.11 16.73 12.01
C THR A 297 -1.39 16.76 11.72
N LEU A 298 -2.23 16.85 12.76
CA LEU A 298 -3.68 16.96 12.59
C LEU A 298 -4.08 18.15 11.71
N SER A 299 -3.34 19.26 11.78
CA SER A 299 -3.58 20.46 10.97
C SER A 299 -3.27 20.22 9.49
N ALA A 300 -2.15 19.56 9.16
CA ALA A 300 -1.77 19.29 7.78
C ALA A 300 -2.76 18.33 7.10
N VAL A 301 -3.23 17.31 7.83
CA VAL A 301 -4.24 16.36 7.31
C VAL A 301 -5.59 17.05 7.14
N GLN A 302 -5.99 17.92 8.08
CA GLN A 302 -7.23 18.70 7.95
C GLN A 302 -7.16 19.65 6.75
N GLU A 303 -6.03 20.34 6.56
CA GLU A 303 -5.83 21.23 5.40
C GLU A 303 -5.97 20.45 4.08
N LEU A 304 -5.41 19.24 3.99
CA LEU A 304 -5.61 18.39 2.81
C LEU A 304 -7.10 18.07 2.56
N ILE A 305 -7.84 17.69 3.60
CA ILE A 305 -9.29 17.41 3.48
C ILE A 305 -10.05 18.65 3.00
N ASP A 306 -9.74 19.82 3.57
CA ASP A 306 -10.38 21.09 3.22
C ASP A 306 -10.14 21.47 1.75
N HIS A 307 -9.03 21.02 1.16
CA HIS A 307 -8.74 21.17 -0.28
C HIS A 307 -9.48 20.14 -1.16
N LEU A 308 -9.60 18.89 -0.71
CA LEU A 308 -10.20 17.79 -1.48
C LEU A 308 -11.74 17.87 -1.52
N GLU A 309 -12.38 18.12 -0.37
CA GLU A 309 -13.85 18.01 -0.20
C GLU A 309 -14.66 18.90 -1.17
N PRO A 310 -14.27 20.18 -1.42
CA PRO A 310 -14.97 21.01 -2.40
C PRO A 310 -14.87 20.45 -3.82
N ILE A 311 -13.71 19.93 -4.20
CA ILE A 311 -13.46 19.40 -5.54
C ILE A 311 -14.26 18.13 -5.76
N LEU A 312 -14.25 17.20 -4.80
CA LEU A 312 -15.00 15.95 -4.87
C LEU A 312 -16.52 16.17 -4.84
N THR A 313 -16.98 17.19 -4.13
CA THR A 313 -18.39 17.58 -4.15
C THR A 313 -18.82 18.04 -5.55
N ILE A 314 -18.00 18.86 -6.20
CA ILE A 314 -18.28 19.32 -7.58
C ILE A 314 -18.16 18.15 -8.56
N ALA A 315 -17.17 17.27 -8.40
CA ALA A 315 -16.98 16.10 -9.25
C ALA A 315 -18.17 15.12 -9.17
N ARG A 316 -18.71 14.89 -7.97
CA ARG A 316 -19.91 14.07 -7.75
C ARG A 316 -21.18 14.75 -8.29
N GLU A 317 -21.23 16.07 -8.32
CA GLU A 317 -22.32 16.78 -8.99
C GLU A 317 -22.19 16.63 -10.52
N ALA A 318 -20.99 16.80 -11.07
CA ALA A 318 -20.73 16.61 -12.49
C ALA A 318 -21.13 15.21 -12.97
N SER A 319 -20.86 14.16 -12.18
CA SER A 319 -21.21 12.78 -12.52
C SER A 319 -22.71 12.53 -12.64
N ARG A 320 -23.57 13.42 -12.13
CA ARG A 320 -25.03 13.32 -12.31
C ARG A 320 -25.50 13.84 -13.66
N HIS A 321 -24.68 14.70 -14.31
CA HIS A 321 -25.01 15.35 -15.58
C HIS A 321 -24.25 14.72 -16.76
N LEU A 322 -23.24 13.89 -16.50
CA LEU A 322 -22.36 13.28 -17.51
C LEU A 322 -22.56 11.77 -17.56
N GLU A 323 -22.49 11.20 -18.77
CA GLU A 323 -22.42 9.75 -18.97
C GLU A 323 -20.96 9.30 -18.76
N LEU A 324 -20.63 8.85 -17.55
CA LEU A 324 -19.25 8.51 -17.20
C LEU A 324 -18.79 7.19 -17.84
N SER A 325 -17.55 7.17 -18.33
CA SER A 325 -16.83 5.94 -18.68
C SER A 325 -16.40 5.15 -17.43
N GLY A 326 -16.06 3.87 -17.58
CA GLY A 326 -15.57 3.05 -16.48
C GLY A 326 -14.31 3.64 -15.81
N VAL A 327 -13.42 4.24 -16.60
CA VAL A 327 -12.23 4.96 -16.13
C VAL A 327 -12.59 6.17 -15.26
N LEU A 328 -13.57 6.98 -15.69
CA LEU A 328 -14.04 8.14 -14.93
C LEU A 328 -14.73 7.73 -13.63
N VAL A 329 -15.54 6.67 -13.66
CA VAL A 329 -16.15 6.09 -12.45
C VAL A 329 -15.07 5.63 -11.48
N TYR A 330 -14.05 4.90 -11.96
CA TYR A 330 -12.92 4.49 -11.13
C TYR A 330 -12.24 5.69 -10.46
N HIS A 331 -11.80 6.70 -11.22
CA HIS A 331 -11.09 7.84 -10.64
C HIS A 331 -11.94 8.65 -9.67
N LEU A 332 -13.23 8.83 -9.95
CA LEU A 332 -14.14 9.55 -9.07
C LEU A 332 -14.29 8.84 -7.73
N TYR A 333 -14.63 7.56 -7.76
CA TYR A 333 -14.90 6.80 -6.55
C TYR A 333 -13.63 6.40 -5.80
N SER A 334 -12.49 6.23 -6.48
CA SER A 334 -11.19 6.06 -5.84
C SER A 334 -10.81 7.30 -5.03
N ALA A 335 -10.94 8.49 -5.63
CA ALA A 335 -10.66 9.75 -4.92
C ALA A 335 -11.63 9.99 -3.74
N ILE A 336 -12.91 9.61 -3.88
CA ILE A 336 -13.88 9.63 -2.78
C ILE A 336 -13.47 8.65 -1.66
N THR A 337 -13.12 7.40 -2.00
CA THR A 337 -12.69 6.38 -1.02
C THR A 337 -11.47 6.86 -0.25
N LEU A 338 -10.44 7.34 -0.93
CA LEU A 338 -9.22 7.85 -0.30
C LEU A 338 -9.51 9.06 0.58
N SER A 339 -10.31 10.02 0.13
CA SER A 339 -10.70 11.18 0.94
C SER A 339 -11.48 10.77 2.20
N ASN A 340 -12.41 9.81 2.07
CA ASN A 340 -13.15 9.26 3.21
C ASN A 340 -12.22 8.54 4.18
N GLN A 341 -11.27 7.75 3.67
CA GLN A 341 -10.26 7.06 4.47
C GLN A 341 -9.43 8.07 5.28
N ILE A 342 -8.90 9.12 4.65
CA ILE A 342 -8.11 10.16 5.31
C ILE A 342 -8.92 10.84 6.42
N LYS A 343 -10.19 11.18 6.14
CA LYS A 343 -11.11 11.79 7.11
C LYS A 343 -11.35 10.88 8.31
N LYS A 344 -11.57 9.58 8.09
CA LYS A 344 -11.80 8.60 9.16
C LYS A 344 -10.55 8.31 9.97
N LEU A 345 -9.38 8.24 9.34
CA LEU A 345 -8.10 8.12 10.04
C LEU A 345 -7.83 9.35 10.91
N LEU A 346 -8.19 10.56 10.43
CA LEU A 346 -8.10 11.79 11.22
C LEU A 346 -9.07 11.80 12.41
N GLU A 347 -10.32 11.38 12.20
CA GLU A 347 -11.31 11.21 13.27
C GLU A 347 -10.81 10.22 14.33
N ALA A 348 -10.28 9.06 13.93
CA ALA A 348 -9.72 8.07 14.84
C ALA A 348 -8.52 8.64 15.62
N LYS A 349 -7.63 9.38 14.95
CA LYS A 349 -6.49 10.05 15.60
C LYS A 349 -6.93 11.10 16.62
N ARG A 350 -8.07 11.79 16.42
CA ARG A 350 -8.65 12.74 17.39
C ARG A 350 -9.33 12.02 18.56
N ALA A 351 -10.02 10.92 18.27
CA ALA A 351 -10.77 10.12 19.23
C ALA A 351 -9.90 9.10 19.99
N TRP A 352 -8.58 9.13 19.82
CA TRP A 352 -7.67 8.06 20.26
C TRP A 352 -7.72 7.71 21.76
N ARG A 353 -8.33 8.54 22.61
CA ARG A 353 -8.50 8.29 24.06
C ARG A 353 -9.83 7.62 24.45
N SER A 354 -10.78 7.48 23.51
CA SER A 354 -12.14 7.05 23.78
C SER A 354 -12.48 5.79 23.00
N LEU A 355 -12.65 4.67 23.71
CA LEU A 355 -13.00 3.39 23.09
C LEU A 355 -14.40 3.41 22.44
N GLU A 356 -15.33 4.16 23.04
CA GLU A 356 -16.68 4.35 22.51
C GLU A 356 -16.65 5.10 21.18
N ASP A 357 -15.95 6.25 21.14
CA ASP A 357 -15.82 7.03 19.90
C ASP A 357 -15.09 6.25 18.79
N LEU A 358 -14.05 5.49 19.16
CA LEU A 358 -13.34 4.62 18.21
C LEU A 358 -14.25 3.51 17.67
N SER A 359 -15.12 2.94 18.50
CA SER A 359 -16.11 1.94 18.08
C SER A 359 -17.12 2.55 17.11
N ASP A 360 -17.64 3.73 17.44
CA ASP A 360 -18.58 4.46 16.59
C ASP A 360 -17.97 4.86 15.24
N ILE A 361 -16.66 5.13 15.19
CA ILE A 361 -15.96 5.40 13.93
C ILE A 361 -15.91 4.15 13.05
N ILE A 362 -15.62 2.98 13.63
CA ILE A 362 -15.61 1.70 12.90
C ILE A 362 -17.01 1.40 12.35
N ASP A 363 -18.05 1.43 13.20
CA ASP A 363 -19.43 1.10 12.81
C ASP A 363 -19.97 2.06 11.73
N ARG A 364 -19.73 3.38 11.88
CA ARG A 364 -20.12 4.37 10.87
C ARG A 364 -19.37 4.18 9.56
N ASN A 365 -18.11 3.76 9.60
CA ASN A 365 -17.34 3.49 8.40
C ASN A 365 -17.90 2.30 7.62
N HIS A 366 -18.25 1.20 8.32
CA HIS A 366 -18.90 0.04 7.69
C HIS A 366 -20.18 0.45 6.95
N LEU A 367 -21.03 1.26 7.59
CA LEU A 367 -22.26 1.76 6.96
C LEU A 367 -21.97 2.64 5.73
N LEU A 368 -20.99 3.55 5.84
CA LEU A 368 -20.60 4.44 4.76
C LEU A 368 -20.07 3.67 3.54
N MET A 369 -19.23 2.66 3.76
CA MET A 369 -18.68 1.81 2.69
C MET A 369 -19.78 0.98 2.02
N GLY A 370 -20.77 0.51 2.78
CA GLY A 370 -21.96 -0.16 2.23
C GLY A 370 -22.75 0.75 1.28
N GLN A 371 -23.01 2.00 1.69
CA GLN A 371 -23.68 2.98 0.82
C GLN A 371 -22.85 3.29 -0.42
N GLN A 372 -21.54 3.50 -0.25
CA GLN A 372 -20.65 3.82 -1.36
C GLN A 372 -20.57 2.68 -2.39
N ARG A 373 -20.55 1.41 -1.95
CA ARG A 373 -20.61 0.24 -2.84
C ARG A 373 -21.92 0.24 -3.65
N SER A 374 -23.05 0.60 -3.04
CA SER A 374 -24.34 0.73 -3.75
C SER A 374 -24.29 1.83 -4.81
N ASP A 375 -23.68 2.97 -4.51
CA ASP A 375 -23.56 4.10 -5.44
C ASP A 375 -22.66 3.74 -6.64
N ILE A 376 -21.52 3.09 -6.37
CA ILE A 376 -20.59 2.59 -7.40
C ILE A 376 -21.30 1.59 -8.31
N GLN A 377 -21.99 0.61 -7.71
CA GLN A 377 -22.70 -0.41 -8.46
C GLN A 377 -23.77 0.19 -9.36
N SER A 378 -24.52 1.19 -8.85
CA SER A 378 -25.52 1.92 -9.64
C SER A 378 -24.91 2.67 -10.83
N ALA A 379 -23.77 3.32 -10.63
CA ALA A 379 -23.05 4.02 -11.71
C ALA A 379 -22.51 3.05 -12.77
N LEU A 380 -21.97 1.90 -12.36
CA LEU A 380 -21.46 0.89 -13.27
C LEU A 380 -22.58 0.14 -14.00
N ASP A 381 -23.71 -0.11 -13.35
CA ASP A 381 -24.87 -0.73 -13.98
C ASP A 381 -25.50 0.18 -15.04
N ALA A 382 -25.43 1.50 -14.87
CA ALA A 382 -25.84 2.44 -15.92
C ALA A 382 -25.01 2.26 -17.21
N ILE A 383 -23.71 1.96 -17.10
CA ILE A 383 -22.85 1.64 -18.23
C ILE A 383 -23.23 0.26 -18.82
N LYS A 384 -23.33 -0.77 -17.97
CA LYS A 384 -23.60 -2.16 -18.40
C LYS A 384 -24.95 -2.32 -19.11
N ASN A 385 -25.95 -1.58 -18.67
CA ASN A 385 -27.31 -1.68 -19.19
C ASN A 385 -27.54 -0.84 -20.47
N ASN A 386 -26.54 -0.06 -20.89
CA ASN A 386 -26.66 0.75 -22.10
C ASN A 386 -26.38 -0.10 -23.36
N PRO A 387 -27.38 -0.29 -24.26
CA PRO A 387 -27.25 -1.20 -25.40
C PRO A 387 -26.27 -0.73 -26.49
N SER A 388 -25.80 0.52 -26.45
CA SER A 388 -24.80 1.05 -27.40
C SER A 388 -23.35 0.85 -26.94
N VAL A 389 -23.14 0.34 -25.73
CA VAL A 389 -21.81 0.21 -25.12
C VAL A 389 -21.02 -0.91 -25.78
N GLN A 390 -19.76 -0.62 -26.10
CA GLN A 390 -18.85 -1.57 -26.71
C GLN A 390 -18.31 -2.56 -25.68
N LYS A 391 -17.85 -3.74 -26.14
CA LYS A 391 -17.25 -4.76 -25.27
C LYS A 391 -16.11 -4.20 -24.40
N GLU A 392 -15.29 -3.31 -24.97
CA GLU A 392 -14.15 -2.70 -24.28
C GLU A 392 -14.58 -1.84 -23.08
N GLN A 393 -15.62 -1.02 -23.26
CA GLN A 393 -16.20 -0.20 -22.19
C GLN A 393 -16.86 -1.06 -21.09
N LEU A 394 -17.40 -2.22 -21.45
CA LEU A 394 -17.91 -3.19 -20.49
C LEU A 394 -16.77 -3.81 -19.67
N GLU A 395 -15.66 -4.18 -20.31
CA GLU A 395 -14.45 -4.68 -19.65
C GLU A 395 -13.85 -3.61 -18.71
N GLU A 396 -13.82 -2.34 -19.12
CA GLU A 396 -13.44 -1.21 -18.25
C GLU A 396 -14.33 -1.08 -17.02
N ALA A 397 -15.65 -1.20 -17.17
CA ALA A 397 -16.58 -1.12 -16.05
C ALA A 397 -16.41 -2.30 -15.06
N VAL A 398 -16.10 -3.50 -15.56
CA VAL A 398 -15.79 -4.68 -14.73
C VAL A 398 -14.46 -4.48 -13.98
N ALA A 399 -13.43 -3.97 -14.66
CA ALA A 399 -12.15 -3.66 -14.04
C ALA A 399 -12.29 -2.58 -12.96
N ALA A 400 -13.02 -1.50 -13.25
CA ALA A 400 -13.31 -0.44 -12.30
C ALA A 400 -14.00 -0.97 -11.04
N ALA A 401 -15.01 -1.84 -11.19
CA ALA A 401 -15.69 -2.49 -10.07
C ALA A 401 -14.69 -3.23 -9.15
N ALA A 402 -13.89 -4.11 -9.75
CA ALA A 402 -12.98 -4.98 -9.01
C ALA A 402 -11.86 -4.20 -8.31
N MET A 403 -11.33 -3.15 -8.95
CA MET A 403 -10.32 -2.28 -8.33
C MET A 403 -10.92 -1.46 -7.17
N LEU A 404 -12.11 -0.88 -7.36
CA LEU A 404 -12.79 -0.10 -6.32
C LEU A 404 -13.16 -0.97 -5.11
N ASP A 405 -13.61 -2.21 -5.33
CA ASP A 405 -13.89 -3.14 -4.24
C ASP A 405 -12.64 -3.46 -3.42
N GLY A 406 -11.49 -3.64 -4.08
CA GLY A 406 -10.20 -3.82 -3.40
C GLY A 406 -9.78 -2.58 -2.59
N GLU A 407 -9.87 -1.39 -3.19
CA GLU A 407 -9.55 -0.13 -2.50
C GLU A 407 -10.44 0.13 -1.29
N MET A 408 -11.75 -0.10 -1.41
CA MET A 408 -12.69 0.03 -0.29
C MET A 408 -12.34 -0.95 0.83
N GLY A 409 -12.03 -2.20 0.50
CA GLY A 409 -11.61 -3.19 1.50
C GLY A 409 -10.31 -2.80 2.20
N PHE A 410 -9.32 -2.27 1.46
CA PHE A 410 -8.09 -1.74 2.06
C PHE A 410 -8.36 -0.54 2.98
N ALA A 411 -9.27 0.36 2.60
CA ALA A 411 -9.64 1.51 3.43
C ALA A 411 -10.34 1.08 4.73
N GLU A 412 -11.27 0.13 4.65
CA GLU A 412 -11.99 -0.44 5.79
C GLU A 412 -11.05 -1.16 6.78
N ALA A 413 -10.13 -1.99 6.26
CA ALA A 413 -9.12 -2.67 7.07
C ALA A 413 -8.11 -1.70 7.71
N SER A 414 -7.81 -0.58 7.03
CA SER A 414 -6.90 0.46 7.52
C SER A 414 -7.52 1.27 8.65
N ILE A 415 -8.80 1.66 8.53
CA ILE A 415 -9.52 2.43 9.55
C ILE A 415 -9.72 1.58 10.81
N SER A 416 -10.22 0.35 10.66
CA SER A 416 -10.39 -0.59 11.78
C SER A 416 -9.06 -0.89 12.47
N GLY A 417 -8.01 -1.19 11.69
CA GLY A 417 -6.67 -1.44 12.22
C GLY A 417 -6.10 -0.23 12.98
N SER A 418 -6.27 0.98 12.45
CA SER A 418 -5.81 2.20 13.10
C SER A 418 -6.59 2.50 14.38
N ALA A 419 -7.90 2.28 14.39
CA ALA A 419 -8.73 2.44 15.59
C ALA A 419 -8.33 1.44 16.69
N MET A 420 -8.06 0.18 16.33
CA MET A 420 -7.53 -0.83 17.26
C MET A 420 -6.15 -0.43 17.80
N PHE A 421 -5.26 0.06 16.93
CA PHE A 421 -3.96 0.60 17.35
C PHE A 421 -4.13 1.74 18.36
N TYR A 422 -4.98 2.72 18.08
CA TYR A 422 -5.24 3.82 19.00
C TYR A 422 -5.86 3.35 20.31
N ALA A 423 -6.77 2.37 20.30
CA ALA A 423 -7.35 1.78 21.50
C ALA A 423 -6.28 1.14 22.41
N ILE A 424 -5.30 0.44 21.83
CA ILE A 424 -4.15 -0.13 22.54
C ILE A 424 -3.27 0.99 23.11
N MET A 425 -2.99 2.02 22.31
CA MET A 425 -2.19 3.18 22.71
C MET A 425 -2.84 4.06 23.79
N ALA A 426 -4.18 4.13 23.81
CA ALA A 426 -4.92 4.85 24.84
C ALA A 426 -4.62 4.32 26.24
N ARG A 427 -4.56 2.99 26.37
CA ARG A 427 -4.23 2.30 27.61
C ARG A 427 -2.81 2.57 28.07
N LEU A 428 -1.86 2.57 27.14
CA LEU A 428 -0.46 2.92 27.36
C LEU A 428 -0.29 4.29 28.03
N LYS A 429 -1.20 5.24 27.75
CA LYS A 429 -1.15 6.60 28.29
C LYS A 429 -2.04 6.85 29.49
N GLN A 430 -2.94 5.95 29.86
CA GLN A 430 -3.61 6.03 31.17
C GLN A 430 -2.63 5.81 32.34
N THR A 431 -1.45 5.23 32.07
CA THR A 431 -0.38 4.99 33.05
C THR A 431 0.76 6.04 32.99
N SER A 432 0.68 7.03 32.09
CA SER A 432 1.73 8.01 31.79
C SER A 432 1.16 9.43 31.68
N GLU A 433 1.69 10.41 32.43
CA GLU A 433 1.22 11.82 32.42
C GLU A 433 1.62 12.61 31.14
N ALA A 434 2.10 11.97 30.07
CA ALA A 434 2.76 12.64 28.95
C ALA A 434 1.84 13.12 27.80
N GLU A 435 2.34 14.15 27.09
CA GLU A 435 1.71 15.06 26.10
C GLU A 435 0.86 14.43 24.96
N GLU A 436 0.14 15.30 24.25
CA GLU A 436 -0.73 15.05 23.08
C GLU A 436 0.04 14.56 21.83
N GLY A 437 0.53 13.31 21.86
CA GLY A 437 1.08 12.64 20.67
C GLY A 437 1.69 11.30 20.98
N ILE A 438 1.61 10.32 20.08
CA ILE A 438 2.28 9.02 20.25
C ILE A 438 3.76 9.22 19.95
N GLU A 439 4.64 9.02 20.93
CA GLU A 439 6.07 9.03 20.67
C GLU A 439 6.48 7.75 19.94
N PRO A 440 7.48 7.78 19.03
CA PRO A 440 8.00 6.58 18.37
C PRO A 440 8.45 5.49 19.35
N GLN A 441 8.83 5.88 20.56
CA GLN A 441 9.23 4.96 21.62
C GLN A 441 8.05 4.19 22.22
N GLU A 442 6.85 4.78 22.21
CA GLU A 442 5.61 4.18 22.69
C GLU A 442 5.00 3.26 21.62
N ALA A 443 5.09 3.65 20.34
CA ALA A 443 4.59 2.84 19.23
C ALA A 443 5.33 1.49 19.07
N VAL A 444 6.62 1.44 19.40
CA VAL A 444 7.41 0.20 19.39
C VAL A 444 7.02 -0.72 20.57
N GLN A 445 6.39 -0.20 21.62
CA GLN A 445 5.92 -1.00 22.78
C GLN A 445 4.54 -1.60 22.56
N VAL A 446 3.90 -1.36 21.40
CA VAL A 446 2.54 -1.80 21.11
C VAL A 446 2.37 -3.32 21.24
N SER A 447 3.35 -4.10 20.77
CA SER A 447 3.31 -5.57 20.92
C SER A 447 3.35 -6.01 22.38
N ASP A 448 4.28 -5.46 23.17
CA ASP A 448 4.40 -5.78 24.59
C ASP A 448 3.11 -5.43 25.34
N GLN A 449 2.44 -4.36 24.94
CA GLN A 449 1.19 -3.90 25.53
C GLN A 449 -0.02 -4.71 25.10
N ILE A 450 -0.05 -5.17 23.84
CA ILE A 450 -1.02 -6.19 23.42
C ILE A 450 -0.81 -7.43 24.29
N ILE A 451 0.42 -7.91 24.42
CA ILE A 451 0.73 -9.12 25.20
C ILE A 451 0.35 -8.94 26.68
N ASP A 452 0.66 -7.80 27.28
CA ASP A 452 0.32 -7.51 28.67
C ASP A 452 -1.18 -7.29 28.86
N ALA A 453 -1.87 -6.67 27.90
CA ALA A 453 -3.33 -6.59 27.87
C ALA A 453 -3.97 -7.98 27.84
N LEU A 454 -3.44 -8.88 27.00
CA LEU A 454 -3.90 -10.26 26.88
C LEU A 454 -3.61 -11.09 28.14
N LYS A 455 -2.51 -10.81 28.84
CA LYS A 455 -2.18 -11.45 30.13
C LYS A 455 -3.04 -10.91 31.27
N GLU A 456 -3.26 -9.60 31.35
CA GLU A 456 -4.07 -8.96 32.39
C GLU A 456 -5.56 -9.33 32.31
N LEU A 457 -6.04 -9.67 31.11
CA LEU A 457 -7.35 -10.27 30.90
C LEU A 457 -7.54 -11.55 31.73
N ARG A 458 -6.51 -12.41 31.82
CA ARG A 458 -6.56 -13.65 32.60
C ARG A 458 -6.78 -13.40 34.10
N ILE A 459 -6.61 -12.16 34.55
CA ILE A 459 -6.72 -11.71 35.95
C ILE A 459 -7.90 -10.73 36.11
N GLY A 460 -8.75 -10.56 35.07
CA GLY A 460 -9.95 -9.72 35.13
C GLY A 460 -9.70 -8.21 35.10
N LYS A 461 -8.52 -7.74 34.68
CA LYS A 461 -8.19 -6.32 34.53
C LYS A 461 -8.27 -5.91 33.05
N ALA A 462 -8.80 -4.70 32.78
CA ALA A 462 -8.99 -4.11 31.44
C ALA A 462 -10.09 -4.73 30.55
N LEU A 463 -11.27 -4.95 31.14
CA LEU A 463 -12.45 -5.50 30.46
C LEU A 463 -12.92 -4.64 29.28
N ASP A 464 -12.82 -3.31 29.35
CA ASP A 464 -13.31 -2.41 28.29
C ASP A 464 -12.50 -2.53 27.00
N LEU A 465 -11.17 -2.51 27.09
CA LEU A 465 -10.29 -2.72 25.93
C LEU A 465 -10.47 -4.13 25.35
N HIS A 466 -10.69 -5.12 26.22
CA HIS A 466 -10.96 -6.48 25.77
C HIS A 466 -12.27 -6.57 24.99
N ASN A 467 -13.37 -6.05 25.54
CA ASN A 467 -14.67 -6.03 24.88
C ASN A 467 -14.58 -5.32 23.53
N PHE A 468 -13.82 -4.22 23.46
CA PHE A 468 -13.53 -3.53 22.21
C PHE A 468 -12.80 -4.43 21.20
N LEU A 469 -11.68 -5.06 21.59
CA LEU A 469 -10.90 -5.92 20.69
C LEU A 469 -11.65 -7.21 20.32
N ALA A 470 -12.46 -7.75 21.23
CA ALA A 470 -13.30 -8.93 20.98
C ALA A 470 -14.43 -8.62 19.99
N ARG A 471 -15.01 -7.42 20.07
CA ARG A 471 -16.04 -6.96 19.13
C ARG A 471 -15.49 -6.70 17.73
N HIS A 472 -14.31 -6.07 17.62
CA HIS A 472 -13.80 -5.54 16.34
C HIS A 472 -12.67 -6.37 15.71
N GLY A 473 -12.00 -7.22 16.49
CA GLY A 473 -10.87 -8.04 16.03
C GLY A 473 -11.25 -9.13 15.04
N PRO A 474 -12.16 -10.08 15.39
CA PRO A 474 -12.55 -11.17 14.48
C PRO A 474 -13.18 -10.70 13.16
N PRO A 475 -14.11 -9.72 13.14
CA PRO A 475 -14.64 -9.20 11.88
C PRO A 475 -13.54 -8.61 10.97
N ARG A 476 -12.53 -7.97 11.57
CA ARG A 476 -11.39 -7.44 10.82
C ARG A 476 -10.50 -8.55 10.24
N ASP A 477 -10.21 -9.60 11.02
CA ASP A 477 -9.45 -10.78 10.55
C ASP A 477 -10.11 -11.40 9.32
N GLU A 478 -11.43 -11.63 9.40
CA GLU A 478 -12.24 -12.15 8.30
C GLU A 478 -12.27 -11.19 7.10
N ALA A 479 -12.44 -9.89 7.33
CA ALA A 479 -12.43 -8.89 6.27
C ALA A 479 -11.08 -8.84 5.53
N VAL A 480 -9.96 -8.93 6.25
CA VAL A 480 -8.61 -8.96 5.64
C VAL A 480 -8.41 -10.25 4.85
N LEU A 481 -8.84 -11.41 5.36
CA LEU A 481 -8.77 -12.68 4.64
C LEU A 481 -9.59 -12.64 3.34
N ASN A 482 -10.82 -12.10 3.41
CA ASN A 482 -11.69 -11.92 2.25
C ASN A 482 -11.06 -10.95 1.24
N LEU A 483 -10.48 -9.85 1.70
CA LEU A 483 -9.77 -8.88 0.86
C LEU A 483 -8.59 -9.49 0.10
N LEU A 484 -7.73 -10.27 0.77
CA LEU A 484 -6.61 -10.97 0.13
C LEU A 484 -7.10 -12.02 -0.88
N SER A 485 -8.21 -12.69 -0.58
CA SER A 485 -8.86 -13.65 -1.49
C SER A 485 -9.44 -12.95 -2.72
N THR A 486 -10.12 -11.82 -2.53
CA THR A 486 -10.65 -10.98 -3.62
C THR A 486 -9.53 -10.46 -4.50
N PHE A 487 -8.40 -10.03 -3.93
CA PHE A 487 -7.22 -9.66 -4.72
C PHE A 487 -6.80 -10.80 -5.66
N CYS A 488 -6.69 -12.04 -5.15
CA CYS A 488 -6.35 -13.18 -6.00
C CYS A 488 -7.37 -13.39 -7.13
N GLN A 489 -8.68 -13.32 -6.83
CA GLN A 489 -9.74 -13.47 -7.82
C GLN A 489 -9.71 -12.36 -8.88
N THR A 490 -9.49 -11.11 -8.47
CA THR A 490 -9.37 -9.95 -9.36
C THR A 490 -8.23 -10.15 -10.35
N THR A 491 -7.06 -10.62 -9.88
CA THR A 491 -5.90 -10.86 -10.76
C THR A 491 -6.10 -12.01 -11.75
N GLU A 492 -7.07 -12.90 -11.52
CA GLU A 492 -7.41 -14.00 -12.42
C GLU A 492 -8.48 -13.63 -13.45
N THR A 493 -9.40 -12.75 -13.06
CA THR A 493 -10.66 -12.51 -13.79
C THR A 493 -10.68 -11.21 -14.57
N VAL A 494 -9.98 -10.18 -14.09
CA VAL A 494 -10.03 -8.86 -14.71
C VAL A 494 -9.11 -8.81 -15.92
N GLN A 495 -9.73 -8.46 -17.05
CA GLN A 495 -9.05 -8.21 -18.31
C GLN A 495 -9.51 -6.86 -18.86
N LEU A 496 -8.59 -6.14 -19.47
CA LEU A 496 -8.85 -4.89 -20.20
C LEU A 496 -8.46 -5.12 -21.65
N GLN A 497 -9.42 -5.03 -22.57
CA GLN A 497 -9.21 -5.32 -23.99
C GLN A 497 -8.66 -6.74 -24.23
N GLY A 498 -9.10 -7.70 -23.42
CA GLY A 498 -8.60 -9.08 -23.42
C GLY A 498 -7.19 -9.27 -22.85
N ILE A 499 -6.57 -8.22 -22.30
CA ILE A 499 -5.23 -8.27 -21.68
C ILE A 499 -5.39 -8.43 -20.16
N PRO A 500 -4.65 -9.36 -19.51
CA PRO A 500 -4.67 -9.49 -18.06
C PRO A 500 -4.31 -8.18 -17.35
N PHE A 501 -5.11 -7.80 -16.36
CA PHE A 501 -4.87 -6.58 -15.60
C PHE A 501 -3.57 -6.65 -14.79
N LEU A 502 -2.75 -5.60 -14.91
CA LEU A 502 -1.50 -5.42 -14.17
C LEU A 502 -1.65 -4.22 -13.22
N PRO A 503 -1.94 -4.44 -11.93
CA PRO A 503 -2.17 -3.34 -10.98
C PRO A 503 -0.88 -2.59 -10.62
N PRO A 504 -0.93 -1.29 -10.29
CA PRO A 504 0.24 -0.59 -9.80
C PRO A 504 0.82 -1.22 -8.50
N PRO A 505 2.14 -1.51 -8.43
CA PRO A 505 2.79 -2.17 -7.30
C PRO A 505 2.51 -1.53 -5.94
N ARG A 506 2.56 -0.19 -5.87
CA ARG A 506 2.33 0.55 -4.61
C ARG A 506 0.93 0.40 -4.07
N GLN A 507 -0.05 0.25 -4.96
CA GLN A 507 -1.45 0.25 -4.58
C GLN A 507 -1.90 -1.14 -4.14
N PHE A 508 -1.67 -2.18 -4.94
CA PHE A 508 -2.19 -3.51 -4.61
C PHE A 508 -1.10 -4.40 -3.98
N PRO A 509 -0.02 -4.80 -4.68
CA PRO A 509 1.00 -5.69 -4.10
C PRO A 509 1.60 -5.22 -2.76
N PHE A 510 1.90 -3.93 -2.59
CA PHE A 510 2.45 -3.42 -1.34
C PHE A 510 1.44 -3.49 -0.19
N LEU A 511 0.18 -3.15 -0.44
CA LEU A 511 -0.88 -3.30 0.56
C LEU A 511 -1.10 -4.78 0.89
N THR A 512 -1.13 -5.67 -0.09
CA THR A 512 -1.20 -7.13 0.12
C THR A 512 -0.08 -7.61 1.04
N VAL A 513 1.18 -7.26 0.76
CA VAL A 513 2.34 -7.58 1.63
C VAL A 513 2.13 -7.06 3.05
N PHE A 514 1.69 -5.81 3.18
CA PHE A 514 1.48 -5.17 4.45
C PHE A 514 0.40 -5.88 5.30
N TYR A 515 -0.73 -6.26 4.69
CA TYR A 515 -1.77 -7.01 5.40
C TYR A 515 -1.37 -8.45 5.71
N CYS A 516 -0.59 -9.12 4.85
CA CYS A 516 0.02 -10.40 5.20
C CYS A 516 0.90 -10.26 6.45
N ARG A 517 1.71 -9.19 6.54
CA ARG A 517 2.54 -8.91 7.72
C ARG A 517 1.68 -8.70 8.97
N VAL A 518 0.62 -7.89 8.89
CA VAL A 518 -0.32 -7.66 10.00
C VAL A 518 -0.87 -8.99 10.55
N LEU A 519 -1.33 -9.89 9.68
CA LEU A 519 -1.85 -11.20 10.09
C LEU A 519 -0.77 -12.08 10.75
N VAL A 520 0.49 -12.01 10.29
CA VAL A 520 1.62 -12.68 10.97
C VAL A 520 1.86 -12.09 12.36
N GLU A 521 1.79 -10.78 12.51
CA GLU A 521 1.94 -10.11 13.81
C GLU A 521 0.81 -10.48 14.78
N ASP A 522 -0.42 -10.61 14.29
CA ASP A 522 -1.57 -11.06 15.08
C ASP A 522 -1.36 -12.50 15.60
N HIS A 523 -0.87 -13.42 14.77
CA HIS A 523 -0.50 -14.77 15.20
C HIS A 523 0.69 -14.79 16.15
N ALA A 524 1.68 -13.92 15.95
CA ALA A 524 2.83 -13.79 16.84
C ALA A 524 2.42 -13.29 18.24
N ALA A 525 1.51 -12.32 18.31
CA ALA A 525 0.92 -11.84 19.56
C ALA A 525 0.14 -12.96 20.27
N ARG A 526 -0.62 -13.78 19.52
CA ARG A 526 -1.32 -14.95 20.06
C ARG A 526 -0.38 -15.97 20.68
N ILE A 527 0.72 -16.31 19.99
CA ILE A 527 1.73 -17.24 20.50
C ILE A 527 2.31 -16.74 21.83
N LYS A 528 2.65 -15.45 21.92
CA LYS A 528 3.25 -14.87 23.14
C LYS A 528 2.24 -14.71 24.29
N GLY A 529 1.02 -14.29 23.99
CA GLY A 529 -0.02 -14.01 24.98
C GLY A 529 -0.76 -15.25 25.46
N TRP A 530 -1.12 -16.15 24.54
CA TRP A 530 -1.96 -17.32 24.82
C TRP A 530 -1.25 -18.66 24.70
N GLY A 531 -0.03 -18.70 24.14
CA GLY A 531 0.76 -19.93 24.04
C GLY A 531 0.38 -20.83 22.87
N GLY A 532 -0.36 -20.31 21.87
CA GLY A 532 -0.80 -21.09 20.72
C GLY A 532 -1.15 -20.23 19.50
N LEU A 533 -1.35 -20.89 18.36
CA LEU A 533 -1.80 -20.28 17.10
C LEU A 533 -3.33 -20.17 17.06
N GLY A 534 -3.85 -19.23 16.28
CA GLY A 534 -5.29 -19.10 16.06
C GLY A 534 -5.85 -20.14 15.08
N PRO A 535 -7.17 -20.40 15.10
CA PRO A 535 -7.81 -21.35 14.18
C PRO A 535 -7.75 -20.91 12.70
N THR A 536 -7.49 -19.63 12.44
CA THR A 536 -7.38 -19.05 11.09
C THR A 536 -5.99 -19.18 10.48
N VAL A 537 -5.03 -19.84 11.15
CA VAL A 537 -3.66 -20.02 10.65
C VAL A 537 -3.62 -20.70 9.27
N ASP A 538 -4.45 -21.72 9.05
CA ASP A 538 -4.48 -22.49 7.81
C ASP A 538 -5.09 -21.70 6.63
N PRO A 539 -6.26 -21.05 6.79
CA PRO A 539 -6.76 -20.09 5.81
C PRO A 539 -5.74 -18.99 5.47
N HIS A 540 -4.99 -18.48 6.45
CA HIS A 540 -3.98 -17.43 6.20
C HIS A 540 -2.79 -17.96 5.41
N LEU A 541 -2.31 -19.17 5.71
CA LEU A 541 -1.25 -19.81 4.94
C LEU A 541 -1.68 -20.05 3.48
N ASP A 542 -2.89 -20.55 3.26
CA ASP A 542 -3.42 -20.77 1.89
C ASP A 542 -3.49 -19.46 1.10
N VAL A 543 -4.08 -18.40 1.68
CA VAL A 543 -4.22 -17.12 0.98
C VAL A 543 -2.86 -16.47 0.72
N PHE A 544 -1.89 -16.58 1.62
CA PHE A 544 -0.53 -16.06 1.40
C PHE A 544 0.14 -16.74 0.23
N GLN A 545 0.03 -18.08 0.15
CA GLN A 545 0.61 -18.85 -0.93
C GLN A 545 0.00 -18.43 -2.28
N ARG A 546 -1.33 -18.29 -2.34
CA ARG A 546 -2.04 -17.80 -3.53
C ARG A 546 -1.65 -16.37 -3.89
N CYS A 547 -1.62 -15.44 -2.94
CA CYS A 547 -1.20 -14.05 -3.21
C CYS A 547 0.22 -13.99 -3.79
N ALA A 548 1.16 -14.75 -3.20
CA ALA A 548 2.53 -14.81 -3.69
C ALA A 548 2.57 -15.32 -5.14
N GLU A 549 1.90 -16.44 -5.45
CA GLU A 549 1.85 -17.00 -6.80
C GLU A 549 1.28 -16.01 -7.84
N LYS A 550 0.21 -15.30 -7.49
CA LYS A 550 -0.40 -14.30 -8.40
C LYS A 550 0.54 -13.13 -8.67
N ILE A 551 1.21 -12.63 -7.64
CA ILE A 551 2.18 -11.53 -7.77
C ILE A 551 3.45 -12.01 -8.52
N GLU A 552 3.90 -13.26 -8.31
CA GLU A 552 5.02 -13.84 -9.06
C GLU A 552 4.73 -13.90 -10.55
N ALA A 553 3.51 -14.32 -10.92
CA ALA A 553 3.07 -14.36 -12.30
C ALA A 553 3.11 -12.99 -12.99
N MET A 554 3.03 -11.88 -12.24
CA MET A 554 3.19 -10.50 -12.76
C MET A 554 4.66 -10.15 -13.03
N SER A 555 5.63 -10.83 -12.41
CA SER A 555 7.07 -10.54 -12.56
C SER A 555 7.84 -11.52 -13.45
N ALA A 556 7.48 -12.81 -13.40
CA ALA A 556 8.20 -13.92 -14.00
C ALA A 556 7.46 -14.53 -15.20
N ALA A 557 8.22 -15.05 -16.17
CA ALA A 557 7.71 -15.70 -17.37
C ALA A 557 8.15 -17.18 -17.39
N PRO A 558 7.24 -18.13 -17.68
CA PRO A 558 7.57 -19.55 -17.71
C PRO A 558 8.75 -19.85 -18.64
N GLY A 559 9.83 -20.42 -18.09
CA GLY A 559 10.93 -21.01 -18.87
C GLY A 559 12.10 -20.08 -19.25
N LYS A 560 12.07 -18.77 -18.92
CA LYS A 560 13.20 -17.86 -19.22
C LYS A 560 13.50 -16.79 -18.16
N ARG A 561 12.49 -16.08 -17.63
CA ARG A 561 12.69 -15.07 -16.57
C ARG A 561 12.23 -15.61 -15.22
N SER A 562 13.18 -15.86 -14.33
CA SER A 562 12.88 -16.26 -12.96
C SER A 562 12.45 -15.05 -12.10
N VAL A 563 11.70 -15.31 -11.02
CA VAL A 563 11.39 -14.30 -10.00
C VAL A 563 12.67 -13.70 -9.41
N ASN A 564 13.75 -14.49 -9.31
CA ASN A 564 15.05 -14.05 -8.83
C ASN A 564 15.72 -13.04 -9.77
N ASP A 565 15.67 -13.27 -11.07
CA ASP A 565 16.16 -12.33 -12.08
C ASP A 565 15.37 -11.01 -12.02
N ALA A 566 14.04 -11.09 -11.99
CA ALA A 566 13.19 -9.90 -11.85
C ALA A 566 13.50 -9.11 -10.56
N PHE A 567 13.71 -9.81 -9.45
CA PHE A 567 14.10 -9.22 -8.17
C PHE A 567 15.47 -8.52 -8.25
N ALA A 568 16.46 -9.13 -8.90
CA ALA A 568 17.78 -8.54 -9.08
C ALA A 568 17.76 -7.26 -9.95
N HIS A 569 16.78 -7.14 -10.84
CA HIS A 569 16.50 -5.92 -11.61
C HIS A 569 15.66 -4.86 -10.87
N GLY A 570 15.35 -5.07 -9.58
CA GLY A 570 14.59 -4.11 -8.78
C GLY A 570 13.08 -4.14 -9.04
N CYS A 571 12.54 -5.24 -9.56
CA CYS A 571 11.10 -5.40 -9.80
C CYS A 571 10.32 -5.50 -8.50
N LEU A 572 9.37 -4.57 -8.31
CA LEU A 572 8.58 -4.51 -7.08
C LEU A 572 7.59 -5.68 -6.92
N TYR A 573 7.03 -6.21 -8.00
CA TYR A 573 6.19 -7.43 -7.91
C TYR A 573 7.02 -8.61 -7.38
N ALA A 574 8.21 -8.84 -7.93
CA ALA A 574 9.09 -9.91 -7.46
C ALA A 574 9.48 -9.73 -5.98
N ALA A 575 9.75 -8.49 -5.56
CA ALA A 575 10.02 -8.19 -4.16
C ALA A 575 8.82 -8.48 -3.26
N SER A 576 7.62 -8.01 -3.63
CA SER A 576 6.39 -8.27 -2.88
C SER A 576 6.10 -9.77 -2.74
N ALA A 577 6.23 -10.53 -3.82
CA ALA A 577 6.06 -11.97 -3.81
C ALA A 577 7.02 -12.68 -2.83
N LYS A 578 8.32 -12.36 -2.92
CA LYS A 578 9.32 -12.93 -2.02
C LYS A 578 9.04 -12.58 -0.55
N LEU A 579 8.64 -11.34 -0.26
CA LEU A 579 8.24 -10.92 1.09
C LEU A 579 7.05 -11.72 1.62
N ILE A 580 6.01 -11.95 0.81
CA ILE A 580 4.87 -12.79 1.21
C ILE A 580 5.32 -14.24 1.45
N ARG A 581 6.19 -14.81 0.62
CA ARG A 581 6.73 -16.17 0.84
C ARG A 581 7.51 -16.29 2.15
N LEU A 582 8.25 -15.26 2.54
CA LEU A 582 8.94 -15.24 3.84
C LEU A 582 7.95 -15.21 5.01
N LEU A 583 6.93 -14.37 4.93
CA LEU A 583 5.86 -14.29 5.93
C LEU A 583 5.14 -15.65 6.06
N HIS A 584 4.84 -16.29 4.93
CA HIS A 584 4.31 -17.66 4.89
C HIS A 584 5.27 -18.68 5.52
N LYS A 585 6.56 -18.66 5.17
CA LYS A 585 7.58 -19.55 5.74
C LYS A 585 7.70 -19.37 7.25
N ARG A 586 7.59 -18.14 7.74
CA ARG A 586 7.59 -17.82 9.18
C ARG A 586 6.42 -18.48 9.89
N LEU A 587 5.20 -18.22 9.41
CA LEU A 587 3.98 -18.70 10.04
C LEU A 587 3.87 -20.24 9.97
N SER A 588 4.27 -20.84 8.85
CA SER A 588 4.34 -22.30 8.71
C SER A 588 5.38 -22.93 9.63
N GLY A 589 6.56 -22.31 9.80
CA GLY A 589 7.56 -22.73 10.77
C GLY A 589 7.00 -22.75 12.21
N TRP A 590 6.25 -21.72 12.60
CA TRP A 590 5.57 -21.72 13.90
C TRP A 590 4.55 -22.85 14.00
N LYS A 591 3.71 -23.07 12.97
CA LYS A 591 2.73 -24.17 12.95
C LYS A 591 3.39 -25.53 13.13
N GLU A 592 4.45 -25.82 12.37
CA GLU A 592 5.20 -27.06 12.50
C GLU A 592 5.84 -27.23 13.88
N GLY A 593 6.37 -26.15 14.45
CA GLY A 593 6.94 -26.14 15.80
C GLY A 593 5.92 -26.54 16.88
N PHE A 594 4.68 -26.06 16.77
CA PHE A 594 3.58 -26.44 17.68
C PHE A 594 3.14 -27.89 17.50
N SER A 595 2.93 -28.36 16.27
CA SER A 595 2.54 -29.76 16.02
C SER A 595 3.59 -30.77 16.50
N LYS A 596 4.89 -30.42 16.41
CA LYS A 596 5.98 -31.24 16.97
C LYS A 596 5.96 -31.30 18.51
N ARG A 597 5.44 -30.27 19.19
CA ARG A 597 5.30 -30.26 20.66
C ARG A 597 4.10 -31.05 21.13
N GLU A 598 2.96 -30.95 20.46
CA GLU A 598 1.76 -31.74 20.78
C GLU A 598 2.09 -33.24 20.68
N THR A 599 2.78 -33.65 19.61
CA THR A 599 3.23 -35.04 19.42
C THR A 599 4.34 -35.49 20.41
N ALA A 600 5.15 -34.55 20.92
CA ALA A 600 6.16 -34.84 21.95
C ALA A 600 5.56 -34.94 23.36
N VAL A 601 4.51 -34.17 23.67
CA VAL A 601 3.78 -34.23 24.95
C VAL A 601 3.00 -35.54 25.07
N GLU A 602 2.54 -36.12 23.97
CA GLU A 602 1.92 -37.45 23.95
C GLU A 602 2.91 -38.61 24.17
N SER A 603 4.22 -38.38 24.13
CA SER A 603 5.24 -39.45 24.11
C SER A 603 6.22 -39.53 25.29
N ASN A 604 6.20 -38.65 26.30
CA ASN A 604 7.04 -38.80 27.52
C ASN A 604 6.49 -38.12 28.80
N GLU A 605 6.74 -38.75 29.95
CA GLU A 605 6.39 -38.31 31.31
C GLU A 605 7.15 -37.03 31.78
N ALA A 606 6.38 -35.93 31.96
CA ALA A 606 6.55 -34.77 32.89
C ALA A 606 7.67 -33.71 32.63
N PRO A 607 7.49 -32.40 32.94
CA PRO A 607 6.78 -31.85 34.10
C PRO A 607 5.44 -31.17 33.79
N LYS A 608 4.51 -31.32 34.74
CA LYS A 608 3.22 -30.62 34.78
C LYS A 608 3.43 -29.11 34.73
N ILE A 609 3.08 -28.49 33.61
CA ILE A 609 2.55 -27.14 33.64
C ILE A 609 1.15 -27.28 34.26
N HIS A 610 0.87 -26.53 35.31
CA HIS A 610 -0.43 -26.57 35.99
C HIS A 610 -1.57 -26.45 34.98
N ASP A 611 -2.41 -27.48 34.97
CA ASP A 611 -3.67 -27.57 34.27
C ASP A 611 -4.51 -26.32 34.52
N LEU A 612 -4.80 -25.60 33.45
CA LEU A 612 -6.18 -25.36 33.07
C LEU A 612 -6.24 -25.78 31.60
N GLU A 613 -6.63 -27.04 31.37
CA GLU A 613 -7.22 -27.46 30.10
C GLU A 613 -8.38 -26.52 29.83
N LEU A 614 -8.11 -25.51 29.02
CA LEU A 614 -9.14 -24.74 28.38
C LEU A 614 -8.82 -24.81 26.90
N ASP A 615 -9.71 -25.49 26.20
CA ASP A 615 -9.70 -25.67 24.76
C ASP A 615 -9.35 -24.33 24.09
N SER A 616 -8.21 -24.28 23.41
CA SER A 616 -7.77 -23.11 22.63
C SER A 616 -8.77 -22.72 21.52
N THR A 617 -9.70 -23.63 21.22
CA THR A 617 -10.83 -23.51 20.30
C THR A 617 -12.11 -22.99 20.96
N ALA A 618 -12.33 -23.22 22.26
CA ALA A 618 -13.61 -22.96 22.92
C ALA A 618 -13.86 -21.46 23.18
N TRP A 619 -12.84 -20.66 23.47
CA TRP A 619 -13.10 -19.29 23.98
C TRP A 619 -13.57 -18.26 22.95
N TRP A 620 -13.28 -18.49 21.67
CA TRP A 620 -13.84 -17.64 20.61
C TRP A 620 -15.24 -18.12 20.19
N GLN A 621 -15.59 -19.39 20.40
CA GLN A 621 -16.90 -19.95 20.06
C GLN A 621 -17.92 -19.82 21.22
N ASP A 622 -17.51 -19.99 22.47
CA ASP A 622 -18.39 -19.92 23.66
C ASP A 622 -18.72 -18.49 24.12
N GLY A 623 -18.07 -17.47 23.55
CA GLY A 623 -18.36 -16.06 23.83
C GLY A 623 -19.75 -15.58 23.38
N ILE A 624 -20.50 -16.42 22.65
CA ILE A 624 -21.85 -16.09 22.15
C ILE A 624 -22.96 -16.94 22.82
N GLU A 625 -22.68 -18.15 23.33
CA GLU A 625 -23.78 -19.06 23.72
C GLU A 625 -23.76 -19.60 25.16
N ASN A 626 -22.67 -19.51 25.93
CA ASN A 626 -22.60 -20.15 27.26
C ASN A 626 -22.24 -19.24 28.43
N PHE A 627 -22.32 -17.92 28.28
CA PHE A 627 -22.42 -17.04 29.45
C PHE A 627 -23.85 -17.12 30.00
N ASN A 628 -24.01 -17.86 31.09
CA ASN A 628 -25.25 -17.89 31.87
C ASN A 628 -25.50 -16.50 32.47
N PHE A 629 -26.18 -15.63 31.72
CA PHE A 629 -26.53 -14.26 32.10
C PHE A 629 -27.36 -14.18 33.41
N ASP A 630 -27.97 -15.28 33.84
CA ASP A 630 -28.77 -15.36 35.06
C ASP A 630 -27.92 -15.45 36.36
N GLU A 631 -26.63 -15.78 36.28
CA GLU A 631 -25.77 -15.90 37.46
C GLU A 631 -25.02 -14.61 37.83
N LEU A 632 -24.95 -13.62 36.91
CA LEU A 632 -24.29 -12.33 37.16
C LEU A 632 -25.26 -11.22 37.63
N PHE A 633 -26.57 -11.39 37.43
CA PHE A 633 -27.61 -10.40 37.82
C PHE A 633 -28.56 -10.86 38.93
N GLY A 634 -28.31 -12.02 39.56
CA GLY A 634 -29.13 -12.61 40.62
C GLY A 634 -29.19 -11.87 41.97
N GLN A 635 -28.71 -10.63 42.07
CA GLN A 635 -28.84 -9.80 43.29
C GLN A 635 -29.40 -8.38 43.05
N TRP A 636 -30.01 -8.12 41.89
CA TRP A 636 -30.76 -6.87 41.65
C TRP A 636 -32.25 -7.12 41.34
N ALA A 637 -32.80 -8.24 41.81
CA ALA A 637 -34.24 -8.39 42.01
C ALA A 637 -34.60 -7.98 43.44
N GLY A 638 -34.78 -6.69 43.63
CA GLY A 638 -35.29 -6.08 44.86
C GLY A 638 -35.74 -4.65 44.60
N ASP A 639 -37.05 -4.47 44.47
CA ASP A 639 -37.79 -3.20 44.48
C ASP A 639 -37.61 -2.24 43.29
N PHE A 640 -38.25 -2.57 42.17
CA PHE A 640 -38.91 -1.55 41.31
C PHE A 640 -40.20 -2.12 40.73
N SER A 641 -41.16 -2.46 41.61
CA SER A 641 -42.53 -2.87 41.27
C SER A 641 -43.58 -1.76 41.43
N ASP A 642 -43.19 -0.49 41.52
CA ASP A 642 -44.14 0.63 41.78
C ASP A 642 -44.03 1.85 40.82
N LEU A 643 -43.40 1.75 39.65
CA LEU A 643 -43.26 2.90 38.73
C LEU A 643 -44.13 2.90 37.46
N PHE A 644 -45.20 2.11 37.44
CA PHE A 644 -46.27 2.28 36.46
C PHE A 644 -47.64 2.35 37.16
N PRO A 645 -48.23 3.54 37.37
CA PRO A 645 -49.66 3.63 37.51
C PRO A 645 -50.30 3.51 36.12
N ASP A 646 -51.26 2.59 36.03
CA ASP A 646 -52.09 2.33 34.88
C ASP A 646 -52.79 3.58 34.29
N ASN A 647 -52.98 3.49 32.97
CA ASN A 647 -54.05 4.04 32.14
C ASN A 647 -53.79 5.30 31.28
N THR A 648 -54.17 5.10 30.01
CA THR A 648 -54.45 5.99 28.86
C THR A 648 -53.29 6.56 28.06
#